data_AF-A0A061ELR0-F1
#
_entry.id   AF-A0A061ELR0-F1
#
_cell.length_a   1.000
_cell.length_b   1.000
_cell.length_c   1.000
_cell.angle_alpha   90.00
_cell.angle_beta   90.00
_cell.angle_gamma   90.00
#
_symmetry.space_group_name_H-M   'P 1'
#
loop_
_entity.id
_entity.type
_entity.pdbx_description
1 polymer ?
#
loop_
_entity_poly.entity_id
_entity_poly.type
_entity_poly.pdbx_seq_one_letter_code
_entity_poly.pdbx_strand_id
1 'polypeptide(L)'
;MDPVMGSSGSSGNEQEASDSGNGKKSFHRHTAHQISTLEAYFKECPHPDDNQRRQLSNQLGLEPKQIKFWFQNKRTQTKSQHERADNSALRAENERMKCENFAMLEALKMVICPACGGPPIGEEERQRKAVSQSESLMISIPTSSLPLPPANFTTQGMGHLPLYNYLDPKHWDNMALPYQFNGVTDVEKALMSETAASAMDELIRLLQVNEPLWAKSPSDGRYAIQRESYQKTFPRATRLRSPSARIESSKDSALVTMNAAQLVDMFLDADKWVDLFPTIVTKAKTIQLLETRMVGNKNVSLQLMYERMHILSPFVAPREFYFLRHCKQIETGLWVLVDVSYSYCFFKETSHSWKFPSGCMIQEMPNGCSKVTWVEHVEVDDKIHTHRLYRDLICGSSAYGAERWVITLQRMCERLSVSNGETEHIHDLGGVLSLPEGRRSIMRLAHRMVKSFCSILNMSGELDFPQLSEENNSGVRVSVRQSIEPGQPRGMIVSAATSLWLPLPCQSVFNLLNDEKVRFQWDVLCHGNRVKEMANISTGNTPGNCISIITPSVPSGNILMLQEMSCTESLGSMVVYAPMGIAAMHTAINSGDSSNIPILPSGFIISGDGRSELGVGANSTRSSGSLLTVAYQIMACSPSSSMELSVQSVATVNTLISSTVQRIKAVLNTFNLD
;
A
#
# COMPACT_ATOMS: atom_id res chain seq x y z
N MET A 1 -26.93 -27.87 47.61
CA MET A 1 -27.07 -27.02 48.80
C MET A 1 -25.66 -26.73 49.30
N ASP A 2 -25.25 -25.47 49.20
CA ASP A 2 -24.18 -24.86 49.98
C ASP A 2 -24.67 -24.68 51.46
N PRO A 3 -23.84 -24.25 52.45
CA PRO A 3 -22.51 -23.61 52.33
C PRO A 3 -21.41 -24.13 53.29
N VAL A 4 -20.30 -23.37 53.39
CA VAL A 4 -19.01 -23.73 54.01
C VAL A 4 -18.63 -22.84 55.21
N MET A 5 -18.04 -23.43 56.26
CA MET A 5 -17.16 -22.83 57.31
C MET A 5 -16.24 -23.92 57.89
N GLY A 6 -15.12 -23.65 58.60
CA GLY A 6 -14.39 -22.38 58.81
C GLY A 6 -13.55 -22.36 60.11
N SER A 7 -12.21 -22.41 60.02
CA SER A 7 -11.23 -22.48 61.15
C SER A 7 -11.37 -23.75 62.04
N SER A 8 -10.48 -24.18 62.96
CA SER A 8 -9.14 -23.79 63.50
C SER A 8 -8.57 -25.06 64.24
N GLY A 9 -7.33 -25.17 64.78
CA GLY A 9 -6.16 -24.30 64.96
C GLY A 9 -5.15 -24.92 65.97
N SER A 10 -4.05 -24.22 66.32
CA SER A 10 -2.92 -24.66 67.19
C SER A 10 -1.99 -25.73 66.55
N SER A 11 -0.65 -25.77 66.67
CA SER A 11 0.42 -25.10 67.47
C SER A 11 0.91 -25.85 68.72
N GLY A 12 2.23 -26.10 68.78
CA GLY A 12 3.04 -26.47 69.95
C GLY A 12 3.21 -27.98 70.25
N ASN A 13 4.37 -28.47 70.72
CA ASN A 13 5.72 -27.89 70.65
C ASN A 13 6.83 -28.96 70.83
N GLU A 14 8.04 -28.63 70.37
CA GLU A 14 9.39 -29.11 70.78
C GLU A 14 9.61 -30.49 71.44
N GLN A 15 10.52 -31.29 70.85
CA GLN A 15 11.83 -31.60 71.49
C GLN A 15 12.87 -32.14 70.49
N GLU A 16 14.14 -32.20 70.92
CA GLU A 16 15.33 -32.14 70.05
C GLU A 16 15.96 -33.50 69.69
N ALA A 17 16.62 -33.56 68.51
CA ALA A 17 17.82 -34.36 68.26
C ALA A 17 18.57 -33.84 67.00
N SER A 18 19.90 -34.02 66.95
CA SER A 18 20.75 -33.86 65.76
C SER A 18 20.40 -34.91 64.67
N ASP A 19 20.72 -34.76 63.38
CA ASP A 19 22.04 -34.46 62.79
C ASP A 19 21.96 -34.12 61.27
N SER A 20 23.03 -33.51 60.74
CA SER A 20 23.55 -33.48 59.34
C SER A 20 22.63 -33.59 58.11
N GLY A 21 22.69 -32.59 57.21
CA GLY A 21 22.65 -32.85 55.75
C GLY A 21 22.06 -31.80 54.79
N ASN A 22 22.75 -31.58 53.66
CA ASN A 22 22.25 -31.08 52.36
C ASN A 22 21.37 -29.80 52.29
N GLY A 23 22.02 -28.64 52.14
CA GLY A 23 21.37 -27.36 51.84
C GLY A 23 20.80 -27.22 50.41
N LYS A 24 19.62 -27.79 50.13
CA LYS A 24 18.78 -27.34 49.00
C LYS A 24 18.35 -25.88 49.23
N LYS A 25 18.59 -24.99 48.27
CA LYS A 25 18.17 -23.58 48.37
C LYS A 25 16.64 -23.43 48.27
N SER A 26 15.97 -23.45 49.42
CA SER A 26 14.54 -23.20 49.54
C SER A 26 14.21 -21.73 49.27
N PHE A 27 13.47 -21.46 48.18
CA PHE A 27 12.97 -20.12 47.87
C PHE A 27 11.94 -19.68 48.91
N HIS A 28 12.38 -18.88 49.88
CA HIS A 28 11.49 -18.31 50.90
C HIS A 28 10.49 -17.35 50.26
N ARG A 29 9.20 -17.62 50.46
CA ARG A 29 8.09 -16.76 50.04
C ARG A 29 8.03 -15.55 50.98
N HIS A 30 7.99 -14.33 50.42
CA HIS A 30 7.90 -13.10 51.20
C HIS A 30 6.73 -13.13 52.20
N THR A 31 6.96 -12.64 53.41
CA THR A 31 5.93 -12.60 54.47
C THR A 31 4.84 -11.56 54.16
N ALA A 32 3.68 -11.67 54.80
CA ALA A 32 2.60 -10.69 54.64
C ALA A 32 3.03 -9.26 54.99
N HIS A 33 3.88 -9.09 56.01
CA HIS A 33 4.47 -7.79 56.36
C HIS A 33 5.40 -7.26 55.26
N GLN A 34 6.32 -8.11 54.75
CA GLN A 34 7.20 -7.72 53.65
C GLN A 34 6.41 -7.33 52.39
N ILE A 35 5.37 -8.09 52.02
CA ILE A 35 4.51 -7.76 50.88
C ILE A 35 3.79 -6.43 51.12
N SER A 36 3.19 -6.22 52.29
CA SER A 36 2.46 -4.98 52.61
C SER A 36 3.35 -3.74 52.49
N THR A 37 4.56 -3.77 53.07
CA THR A 37 5.50 -2.64 53.01
C THR A 37 6.00 -2.39 51.58
N LEU A 38 6.25 -3.46 50.80
CA LEU A 38 6.62 -3.34 49.38
C LEU A 38 5.45 -2.78 48.53
N GLU A 39 4.21 -3.15 48.81
CA GLU A 39 3.01 -2.63 48.12
C GLU A 39 2.65 -1.19 48.52
N ALA A 40 2.96 -0.77 49.75
CA ALA A 40 2.87 0.62 50.16
C ALA A 40 3.89 1.47 49.38
N TYR A 41 5.17 1.11 49.45
CA TYR A 41 6.25 1.84 48.76
C TYR A 41 6.07 1.83 47.23
N PHE A 42 5.49 0.78 46.65
CA PHE A 42 5.18 0.71 45.22
C PHE A 42 4.20 1.79 44.74
N LYS A 43 3.27 2.24 45.60
CA LYS A 43 2.33 3.32 45.27
C LYS A 43 3.01 4.69 45.23
N GLU A 44 4.07 4.87 46.01
CA GLU A 44 4.84 6.12 46.12
C GLU A 44 5.96 6.18 45.06
N CYS A 45 6.70 5.09 44.87
CA CYS A 45 7.79 4.99 43.91
C CYS A 45 7.80 3.60 43.22
N PRO A 46 7.17 3.46 42.03
CA PRO A 46 7.17 2.19 41.29
C PRO A 46 8.53 1.79 40.69
N HIS A 47 9.55 2.67 40.74
CA HIS A 47 10.87 2.50 40.12
C HIS A 47 12.03 2.89 41.07
N PRO A 48 12.24 2.17 42.18
CA PRO A 48 13.24 2.57 43.19
C PRO A 48 14.69 2.41 42.70
N ASP A 49 15.54 3.37 43.08
CA ASP A 49 16.97 3.38 42.79
C ASP A 49 17.80 2.38 43.64
N ASP A 50 19.12 2.32 43.43
CA ASP A 50 20.01 1.39 44.14
C ASP A 50 20.29 1.78 45.61
N ASN A 51 19.97 3.00 46.04
CA ASN A 51 20.04 3.43 47.44
C ASN A 51 18.72 3.10 48.15
N GLN A 52 17.58 3.45 47.54
CA GLN A 52 16.23 3.12 48.01
C GLN A 52 16.05 1.60 48.13
N ARG A 53 16.51 0.81 47.15
CA ARG A 53 16.51 -0.67 47.24
C ARG A 53 17.43 -1.22 48.33
N ARG A 54 18.51 -0.52 48.71
CA ARG A 54 19.36 -0.89 49.87
C ARG A 54 18.70 -0.51 51.20
N GLN A 55 18.01 0.63 51.27
CA GLN A 55 17.26 1.02 52.46
C GLN A 55 16.11 0.04 52.76
N LEU A 56 15.31 -0.30 51.75
CA LEU A 56 14.24 -1.31 51.85
C LEU A 56 14.80 -2.71 52.17
N SER A 57 15.97 -3.06 51.63
CA SER A 57 16.68 -4.31 51.95
C SER A 57 17.00 -4.43 53.44
N ASN A 58 17.59 -3.37 54.01
CA ASN A 58 17.91 -3.29 55.43
C ASN A 58 16.65 -3.30 56.33
N GLN A 59 15.56 -2.64 55.90
CA GLN A 59 14.30 -2.58 56.66
C GLN A 59 13.51 -3.91 56.65
N LEU A 60 13.62 -4.70 55.58
CA LEU A 60 12.79 -5.90 55.38
C LEU A 60 13.53 -7.23 55.55
N GLY A 61 14.85 -7.20 55.73
CA GLY A 61 15.67 -8.41 55.83
C GLY A 61 15.73 -9.21 54.51
N LEU A 62 15.63 -8.53 53.37
CA LEU A 62 15.61 -9.14 52.02
C LEU A 62 16.83 -8.72 51.23
N GLU A 63 17.34 -9.57 50.32
CA GLU A 63 18.40 -9.14 49.39
C GLU A 63 17.90 -8.01 48.47
N PRO A 64 18.75 -7.02 48.11
CA PRO A 64 18.38 -5.98 47.14
C PRO A 64 17.96 -6.55 45.77
N LYS A 65 18.41 -7.77 45.42
CA LYS A 65 17.99 -8.51 44.23
C LYS A 65 16.54 -8.99 44.32
N GLN A 66 16.10 -9.51 45.46
CA GLN A 66 14.71 -9.94 45.67
C GLN A 66 13.76 -8.75 45.52
N ILE A 67 14.12 -7.60 46.09
CA ILE A 67 13.35 -6.35 45.96
C ILE A 67 13.30 -5.90 44.50
N LYS A 68 14.43 -5.89 43.77
CA LYS A 68 14.46 -5.54 42.34
C LYS A 68 13.50 -6.41 41.52
N PHE A 69 13.51 -7.74 41.72
CA PHE A 69 12.61 -8.65 41.03
C PHE A 69 11.15 -8.49 41.46
N TRP A 70 10.89 -8.24 42.74
CA TRP A 70 9.53 -7.99 43.25
C TRP A 70 8.90 -6.77 42.57
N PHE A 71 9.62 -5.63 42.54
CA PHE A 71 9.14 -4.40 41.88
C PHE A 71 8.94 -4.61 40.37
N GLN A 72 9.84 -5.35 39.71
CA GLN A 72 9.72 -5.68 38.29
C GLN A 72 8.47 -6.53 38.01
N ASN A 73 8.22 -7.58 38.80
CA ASN A 73 7.05 -8.42 38.67
C ASN A 73 5.74 -7.67 39.01
N LYS A 74 5.77 -6.78 40.01
CA LYS A 74 4.61 -5.96 40.40
C LYS A 74 4.19 -5.01 39.29
N ARG A 75 5.13 -4.33 38.61
CA ARG A 75 4.82 -3.51 37.42
C ARG A 75 4.14 -4.31 36.31
N THR A 76 4.66 -5.50 35.98
CA THR A 76 4.07 -6.38 34.96
C THR A 76 2.66 -6.85 35.35
N GLN A 77 2.45 -7.20 36.62
CA GLN A 77 1.14 -7.57 37.15
C GLN A 77 0.13 -6.41 37.04
N THR A 78 0.50 -5.22 37.53
CA THR A 78 -0.35 -4.02 37.49
C THR A 78 -0.70 -3.61 36.05
N LYS A 79 0.28 -3.62 35.14
CA LYS A 79 0.02 -3.33 33.71
C LYS A 79 -0.99 -4.31 33.12
N SER A 80 -0.80 -5.61 33.30
CA SER A 80 -1.71 -6.63 32.77
C SER A 80 -3.11 -6.61 33.43
N GLN A 81 -3.23 -6.09 34.65
CA GLN A 81 -4.53 -5.89 35.31
C GLN A 81 -5.26 -4.65 34.77
N HIS A 82 -4.54 -3.55 34.53
CA HIS A 82 -5.06 -2.34 33.89
C HIS A 82 -5.54 -2.63 32.46
N GLU A 83 -4.71 -3.27 31.63
CA GLU A 83 -5.07 -3.68 30.26
C GLU A 83 -6.36 -4.54 30.20
N ARG A 84 -6.59 -5.38 31.22
CA ARG A 84 -7.83 -6.18 31.34
C ARG A 84 -9.04 -5.36 31.75
N ALA A 85 -8.87 -4.40 32.67
CA ALA A 85 -9.94 -3.49 33.05
C ALA A 85 -10.36 -2.61 31.85
N ASP A 86 -9.39 -2.04 31.14
CA ASP A 86 -9.62 -1.18 29.98
C ASP A 86 -10.30 -1.97 28.85
N ASN A 87 -9.84 -3.20 28.55
CA ASN A 87 -10.48 -4.04 27.55
C ASN A 87 -11.92 -4.43 27.94
N SER A 88 -12.21 -4.58 29.24
CA SER A 88 -13.58 -4.80 29.72
C SER A 88 -14.46 -3.54 29.59
N ALA A 89 -13.90 -2.36 29.85
CA ALA A 89 -14.61 -1.08 29.67
C ALA A 89 -14.91 -0.82 28.19
N LEU A 90 -13.93 -1.01 27.30
CA LEU A 90 -14.11 -0.87 25.85
C LEU A 90 -15.15 -1.84 25.28
N ARG A 91 -15.31 -3.05 25.85
CA ARG A 91 -16.39 -3.97 25.48
C ARG A 91 -17.77 -3.46 25.93
N ALA A 92 -17.88 -2.98 27.17
CA ALA A 92 -19.14 -2.39 27.66
C ALA A 92 -19.54 -1.15 26.84
N GLU A 93 -18.57 -0.32 26.45
CA GLU A 93 -18.76 0.83 25.57
C GLU A 93 -19.26 0.40 24.18
N ASN A 94 -18.66 -0.64 23.59
CA ASN A 94 -19.10 -1.19 22.30
C ASN A 94 -20.52 -1.77 22.36
N GLU A 95 -20.88 -2.51 23.41
CA GLU A 95 -22.27 -2.99 23.54
C GLU A 95 -23.26 -1.84 23.77
N ARG A 96 -22.87 -0.76 24.49
CA ARG A 96 -23.72 0.43 24.60
C ARG A 96 -23.91 1.12 23.24
N MET A 97 -22.84 1.33 22.47
CA MET A 97 -22.92 1.91 21.12
C MET A 97 -23.73 1.03 20.15
N LYS A 98 -23.72 -0.29 20.29
CA LYS A 98 -24.61 -1.19 19.52
C LYS A 98 -26.08 -1.00 19.90
N CYS A 99 -26.38 -0.92 21.19
CA CYS A 99 -27.74 -0.64 21.67
C CYS A 99 -28.24 0.75 21.23
N GLU A 100 -27.38 1.77 21.25
CA GLU A 100 -27.66 3.11 20.74
C GLU A 100 -27.93 3.10 19.23
N ASN A 101 -27.09 2.44 18.42
CA ASN A 101 -27.33 2.27 16.98
C ASN A 101 -28.62 1.49 16.68
N PHE A 102 -28.92 0.43 17.44
CA PHE A 102 -30.17 -0.30 17.30
C PHE A 102 -31.38 0.57 17.61
N ALA A 103 -31.33 1.36 18.70
CA ALA A 103 -32.37 2.31 19.05
C ALA A 103 -32.54 3.43 17.99
N MET A 104 -31.45 3.92 17.39
CA MET A 104 -31.50 4.88 16.29
C MET A 104 -32.13 4.27 15.02
N LEU A 105 -31.79 3.03 14.67
CA LEU A 105 -32.40 2.32 13.54
C LEU A 105 -33.90 2.06 13.78
N GLU A 106 -34.30 1.72 15.00
CA GLU A 106 -35.72 1.54 15.34
C GLU A 106 -36.48 2.87 15.34
N ALA A 107 -35.87 3.95 15.83
CA ALA A 107 -36.43 5.30 15.75
C ALA A 107 -36.62 5.75 14.29
N LEU A 108 -35.66 5.47 13.40
CA LEU A 108 -35.74 5.80 11.97
C LEU A 108 -36.91 5.06 11.26
N LYS A 109 -37.28 3.85 11.69
CA LYS A 109 -38.50 3.17 11.18
C LYS A 109 -39.80 3.88 11.57
N MET A 110 -39.79 4.71 12.62
CA MET A 110 -40.95 5.45 13.12
C MET A 110 -41.03 6.89 12.60
N VAL A 111 -40.03 7.35 11.82
CA VAL A 111 -40.03 8.69 11.20
C VAL A 111 -40.93 8.68 9.97
N ILE A 112 -42.14 9.22 10.12
CA ILE A 112 -43.06 9.50 9.01
C ILE A 112 -42.72 10.86 8.41
N CYS A 113 -42.69 10.97 7.07
CA CYS A 113 -42.43 12.23 6.40
C CYS A 113 -43.63 13.21 6.51
N PRO A 114 -43.47 14.39 7.13
CA PRO A 114 -44.57 15.32 7.37
C PRO A 114 -45.12 15.98 6.09
N ALA A 115 -44.42 15.84 4.95
CA ALA A 115 -44.86 16.39 3.67
C ALA A 115 -45.80 15.46 2.88
N CYS A 116 -45.88 14.17 3.21
CA CYS A 116 -46.71 13.20 2.47
C CYS A 116 -47.46 12.18 3.33
N GLY A 117 -47.13 12.01 4.62
CA GLY A 117 -47.88 11.15 5.54
C GLY A 117 -47.86 9.64 5.23
N GLY A 118 -46.98 9.18 4.33
CA GLY A 118 -46.87 7.78 3.94
C GLY A 118 -46.29 6.87 5.03
N PRO A 119 -46.58 5.56 5.00
CA PRO A 119 -45.99 4.57 5.91
C PRO A 119 -44.47 4.42 5.69
N PRO A 120 -43.73 3.87 6.67
CA PRO A 120 -42.30 3.64 6.54
C PRO A 120 -41.96 2.68 5.38
N ILE A 121 -40.75 2.84 4.84
CA ILE A 121 -40.27 2.21 3.59
C ILE A 121 -40.46 0.69 3.64
N GLY A 122 -41.34 0.18 2.76
CA GLY A 122 -41.87 -1.17 2.82
C GLY A 122 -40.92 -2.29 2.38
N GLU A 123 -41.13 -3.48 2.94
CA GLU A 123 -40.25 -4.65 2.73
C GLU A 123 -40.44 -5.33 1.35
N GLU A 124 -41.56 -5.11 0.66
CA GLU A 124 -41.97 -5.90 -0.51
C GLU A 124 -41.04 -5.80 -1.73
N GLU A 125 -40.30 -4.70 -1.91
CA GLU A 125 -39.48 -4.50 -3.12
C GLU A 125 -38.20 -5.36 -3.12
N ARG A 126 -37.74 -5.87 -1.97
CA ARG A 126 -36.60 -6.80 -1.91
C ARG A 126 -36.96 -8.20 -2.41
N GLN A 127 -38.15 -8.70 -2.07
CA GLN A 127 -38.51 -10.11 -2.29
C GLN A 127 -38.58 -10.50 -3.78
N ARG A 128 -38.98 -9.56 -4.65
CA ARG A 128 -39.17 -9.82 -6.10
C ARG A 128 -37.86 -10.06 -6.87
N LYS A 129 -36.69 -9.71 -6.32
CA LYS A 129 -35.39 -9.99 -6.97
C LYS A 129 -34.78 -11.35 -6.62
N ALA A 130 -35.27 -12.04 -5.58
CA ALA A 130 -34.72 -13.33 -5.15
C ALA A 130 -35.16 -14.52 -6.01
N VAL A 131 -36.42 -14.52 -6.47
CA VAL A 131 -37.06 -15.72 -7.06
C VAL A 131 -36.57 -16.04 -8.48
N SER A 132 -36.16 -15.04 -9.27
CA SER A 132 -35.70 -15.26 -10.66
C SER A 132 -34.29 -15.84 -10.79
N GLN A 133 -33.56 -16.09 -9.69
CA GLN A 133 -32.21 -16.69 -9.74
C GLN A 133 -32.18 -18.19 -9.39
N SER A 134 -33.27 -18.78 -8.88
CA SER A 134 -33.29 -20.16 -8.39
C SER A 134 -33.59 -21.25 -9.44
N GLU A 135 -34.13 -20.92 -10.62
CA GLU A 135 -34.61 -21.92 -11.60
C GLU A 135 -33.58 -22.35 -12.65
N SER A 136 -32.36 -21.80 -12.65
CA SER A 136 -31.36 -22.04 -13.72
C SER A 136 -30.37 -23.20 -13.45
N LEU A 137 -30.53 -23.99 -12.38
CA LEU A 137 -29.55 -25.01 -11.96
C LEU A 137 -30.15 -26.36 -11.52
N MET A 138 -30.87 -27.02 -12.44
CA MET A 138 -31.00 -28.49 -12.46
C MET A 138 -30.93 -29.01 -13.91
N ILE A 139 -30.75 -30.34 -14.06
CA ILE A 139 -30.29 -31.08 -15.26
C ILE A 139 -28.75 -31.05 -15.38
N SER A 140 -28.01 -32.18 -15.39
CA SER A 140 -28.35 -33.59 -15.09
C SER A 140 -27.08 -34.47 -15.03
N ILE A 141 -27.07 -35.55 -14.23
CA ILE A 141 -26.32 -36.81 -14.44
C ILE A 141 -26.84 -37.90 -13.44
N PRO A 142 -26.83 -39.22 -13.73
CA PRO A 142 -27.89 -40.10 -13.21
C PRO A 142 -27.50 -41.21 -12.20
N THR A 143 -28.48 -41.54 -11.35
CA THR A 143 -28.86 -42.88 -10.79
C THR A 143 -27.83 -43.84 -10.16
N SER A 144 -28.04 -44.16 -8.85
CA SER A 144 -28.22 -45.55 -8.36
C SER A 144 -28.73 -45.64 -6.90
N SER A 145 -29.93 -46.24 -6.70
CA SER A 145 -30.29 -47.28 -5.69
C SER A 145 -29.39 -47.53 -4.45
N LEU A 146 -29.84 -47.77 -3.19
CA LEU A 146 -31.09 -48.29 -2.57
C LEU A 146 -31.12 -47.88 -1.03
N PRO A 147 -32.08 -48.28 -0.14
CA PRO A 147 -32.62 -47.34 0.89
C PRO A 147 -32.72 -47.82 2.38
N LEU A 148 -33.13 -46.88 3.26
CA LEU A 148 -33.78 -47.06 4.59
C LEU A 148 -32.89 -47.66 5.74
N PRO A 149 -33.31 -47.64 7.04
CA PRO A 149 -34.57 -47.24 7.68
C PRO A 149 -34.47 -46.08 8.73
N PRO A 150 -35.58 -45.65 9.41
CA PRO A 150 -35.66 -44.35 10.10
C PRO A 150 -35.82 -44.39 11.64
N ALA A 151 -36.16 -43.21 12.22
CA ALA A 151 -36.59 -42.89 13.61
C ALA A 151 -35.45 -42.53 14.60
N ASN A 152 -35.63 -41.64 15.60
CA ASN A 152 -36.85 -40.92 16.05
C ASN A 152 -36.56 -39.64 16.88
N PHE A 153 -37.63 -38.90 17.24
CA PHE A 153 -37.77 -37.92 18.35
C PHE A 153 -37.27 -36.44 18.25
N THR A 154 -38.25 -35.56 18.03
CA THR A 154 -38.58 -34.29 18.77
C THR A 154 -37.56 -33.16 18.97
N THR A 155 -37.76 -32.10 18.20
CA THR A 155 -38.06 -30.72 18.67
C THR A 155 -37.47 -30.21 20.01
N GLN A 156 -36.51 -29.29 19.91
CA GLN A 156 -36.66 -27.90 20.38
C GLN A 156 -35.77 -26.98 19.53
N GLY A 157 -36.16 -25.71 19.35
CA GLY A 157 -35.68 -24.89 18.22
C GLY A 157 -34.45 -24.01 18.49
N MET A 158 -33.78 -23.59 17.42
CA MET A 158 -32.76 -22.52 17.42
C MET A 158 -32.66 -21.80 16.07
N GLY A 159 -32.36 -20.50 16.13
CA GLY A 159 -31.48 -19.81 15.19
C GLY A 159 -31.87 -19.73 13.71
N HIS A 160 -32.64 -18.70 13.34
CA HIS A 160 -32.55 -18.15 11.99
C HIS A 160 -31.15 -17.55 11.78
N LEU A 161 -30.49 -17.89 10.67
CA LEU A 161 -29.22 -17.26 10.26
C LEU A 161 -29.49 -15.79 9.85
N PRO A 162 -28.79 -14.79 10.43
CA PRO A 162 -28.95 -13.40 10.00
C PRO A 162 -28.24 -13.15 8.67
N LEU A 163 -29.01 -12.65 7.70
CA LEU A 163 -28.52 -12.21 6.39
C LEU A 163 -27.74 -10.89 6.56
N TYR A 164 -26.42 -10.93 6.40
CA TYR A 164 -25.59 -9.71 6.51
C TYR A 164 -25.78 -8.81 5.28
N ASN A 165 -26.25 -7.58 5.53
CA ASN A 165 -26.14 -6.48 4.59
C ASN A 165 -24.84 -5.69 4.83
N TYR A 166 -24.42 -4.99 3.77
CA TYR A 166 -23.24 -4.12 3.69
C TYR A 166 -22.96 -3.27 4.95
N LEU A 167 -21.68 -3.21 5.33
CA LEU A 167 -21.14 -2.32 6.35
C LEU A 167 -20.01 -1.45 5.78
N ASP A 168 -19.78 -0.32 6.45
CA ASP A 168 -18.95 0.82 6.03
C ASP A 168 -17.44 0.48 5.86
N PRO A 169 -16.76 0.87 4.76
CA PRO A 169 -15.33 0.63 4.57
C PRO A 169 -14.38 1.44 5.48
N LYS A 170 -14.83 2.55 6.10
CA LYS A 170 -13.96 3.56 6.75
C LYS A 170 -13.28 3.14 8.07
N HIS A 171 -13.12 1.84 8.33
CA HIS A 171 -12.49 1.31 9.56
C HIS A 171 -11.31 0.35 9.34
N TRP A 172 -10.83 0.17 8.11
CA TRP A 172 -9.83 -0.86 7.82
C TRP A 172 -8.40 -0.57 8.34
N ASP A 173 -7.99 0.70 8.49
CA ASP A 173 -6.60 1.04 8.84
C ASP A 173 -6.21 0.81 10.31
N ASN A 174 -7.15 0.42 11.18
CA ASN A 174 -6.86 -0.01 12.56
C ASN A 174 -7.37 -1.42 12.90
N MET A 175 -7.83 -2.20 11.91
CA MET A 175 -8.20 -3.60 12.13
C MET A 175 -6.95 -4.50 12.31
N ALA A 176 -6.50 -4.62 13.56
CA ALA A 176 -6.04 -5.93 14.03
C ALA A 176 -7.18 -6.93 13.78
N LEU A 177 -6.93 -7.95 12.95
CA LEU A 177 -7.95 -8.85 12.42
C LEU A 177 -8.88 -9.36 13.55
N PRO A 178 -10.18 -9.01 13.56
CA PRO A 178 -11.09 -9.35 14.66
C PRO A 178 -11.54 -10.82 14.66
N TYR A 179 -10.96 -11.64 13.78
CA TYR A 179 -10.89 -13.09 13.92
C TYR A 179 -9.44 -13.49 14.15
N GLN A 180 -9.20 -14.39 15.12
CA GLN A 180 -7.92 -15.06 15.26
C GLN A 180 -7.57 -15.71 13.92
N PHE A 181 -6.37 -15.42 13.41
CA PHE A 181 -5.84 -16.10 12.23
C PHE A 181 -5.54 -17.56 12.61
N ASN A 182 -6.55 -18.42 12.51
CA ASN A 182 -6.36 -19.87 12.49
C ASN A 182 -5.43 -20.15 11.30
N GLY A 183 -4.20 -20.53 11.63
CA GLY A 183 -3.13 -20.64 10.63
C GLY A 183 -3.49 -21.62 9.51
N VAL A 184 -3.11 -21.25 8.29
CA VAL A 184 -3.33 -22.07 7.07
C VAL A 184 -2.99 -23.53 7.37
N THR A 185 -3.94 -24.42 7.12
CA THR A 185 -3.80 -25.85 7.42
C THR A 185 -2.71 -26.48 6.56
N ASP A 186 -2.08 -27.57 7.00
CA ASP A 186 -1.01 -28.20 6.22
C ASP A 186 -1.51 -28.77 4.87
N VAL A 187 -2.81 -29.09 4.78
CA VAL A 187 -3.47 -29.45 3.51
C VAL A 187 -3.57 -28.24 2.58
N GLU A 188 -3.94 -27.07 3.09
CA GLU A 188 -3.96 -25.83 2.29
C GLU A 188 -2.55 -25.38 1.90
N LYS A 189 -1.54 -25.55 2.77
CA LYS A 189 -0.13 -25.30 2.41
C LYS A 189 0.31 -26.20 1.26
N ALA A 190 -0.02 -27.49 1.30
CA ALA A 190 0.31 -28.43 0.23
C ALA A 190 -0.35 -28.00 -1.11
N LEU A 191 -1.62 -27.61 -1.09
CA LEU A 191 -2.34 -27.11 -2.27
C LEU A 191 -1.79 -25.77 -2.78
N MET A 192 -1.34 -24.88 -1.90
CA MET A 192 -0.61 -23.67 -2.28
C MET A 192 0.72 -24.01 -2.96
N SER A 193 1.52 -24.92 -2.39
CA SER A 193 2.79 -25.36 -3.00
C SER A 193 2.59 -26.04 -4.36
N GLU A 194 1.57 -26.88 -4.52
CA GLU A 194 1.20 -27.51 -5.80
C GLU A 194 0.78 -26.46 -6.84
N THR A 195 -0.06 -25.50 -6.44
CA THR A 195 -0.50 -24.40 -7.32
C THR A 195 0.70 -23.55 -7.78
N ALA A 196 1.62 -23.23 -6.86
CA ALA A 196 2.82 -22.45 -7.17
C ALA A 196 3.82 -23.22 -8.05
N ALA A 197 3.96 -24.53 -7.87
CA ALA A 197 4.79 -25.38 -8.73
C ALA A 197 4.22 -25.46 -10.17
N SER A 198 2.91 -25.67 -10.31
CA SER A 198 2.22 -25.65 -11.62
C SER A 198 2.37 -24.29 -12.30
N ALA A 199 2.26 -23.19 -11.55
CA ALA A 199 2.47 -21.84 -12.07
C ALA A 199 3.93 -21.60 -12.52
N MET A 200 4.92 -22.12 -11.79
CA MET A 200 6.34 -22.00 -12.12
C MET A 200 6.65 -22.65 -13.48
N ASP A 201 6.22 -23.89 -13.70
CA ASP A 201 6.47 -24.62 -14.95
C ASP A 201 5.77 -23.98 -16.16
N GLU A 202 4.63 -23.33 -15.94
CA GLU A 202 3.92 -22.55 -16.95
C GLU A 202 4.62 -21.22 -17.27
N LEU A 203 5.03 -20.46 -16.25
CA LEU A 203 5.75 -19.19 -16.45
C LEU A 203 7.08 -19.42 -17.17
N ILE A 204 7.82 -20.48 -16.82
CA ILE A 204 9.07 -20.85 -17.52
C ILE A 204 8.82 -21.05 -19.02
N ARG A 205 7.74 -21.74 -19.40
CA ARG A 205 7.33 -21.92 -20.80
C ARG A 205 6.95 -20.59 -21.46
N LEU A 206 6.16 -19.74 -20.80
CA LEU A 206 5.77 -18.42 -21.32
C LEU A 206 6.98 -17.49 -21.54
N LEU A 207 8.01 -17.58 -20.69
CA LEU A 207 9.23 -16.80 -20.82
C LEU A 207 10.12 -17.31 -21.97
N GLN A 208 10.39 -18.62 -22.01
CA GLN A 208 11.31 -19.24 -22.96
C GLN A 208 10.74 -19.39 -24.38
N VAL A 209 9.44 -19.69 -24.53
CA VAL A 209 8.78 -19.87 -25.82
C VAL A 209 8.22 -18.53 -26.31
N ASN A 210 8.39 -18.25 -27.60
CA ASN A 210 7.70 -17.14 -28.28
C ASN A 210 6.50 -17.70 -29.04
N GLU A 211 6.67 -18.04 -30.32
CA GLU A 211 5.62 -18.70 -31.09
C GLU A 211 5.44 -20.17 -30.64
N PRO A 212 4.21 -20.73 -30.62
CA PRO A 212 2.93 -20.10 -30.97
C PRO A 212 2.22 -19.46 -29.76
N LEU A 213 2.85 -19.38 -28.58
CA LEU A 213 2.20 -18.85 -27.37
C LEU A 213 2.02 -17.32 -27.39
N TRP A 214 2.92 -16.60 -28.05
CA TRP A 214 2.92 -15.15 -28.17
C TRP A 214 2.70 -14.73 -29.62
N ALA A 215 1.72 -13.86 -29.84
CA ALA A 215 1.59 -13.08 -31.06
C ALA A 215 2.33 -11.75 -30.89
N LYS A 216 3.15 -11.37 -31.87
CA LYS A 216 3.73 -10.03 -31.93
C LYS A 216 2.79 -9.10 -32.69
N SER A 217 2.35 -8.04 -32.03
CA SER A 217 1.49 -7.01 -32.62
C SER A 217 2.25 -6.24 -33.72
N PRO A 218 1.67 -6.09 -34.93
CA PRO A 218 2.34 -5.42 -36.04
C PRO A 218 2.34 -3.89 -35.94
N SER A 219 1.50 -3.30 -35.07
CA SER A 219 1.31 -1.85 -34.96
C SER A 219 2.17 -1.16 -33.88
N ASP A 220 2.64 -1.92 -32.89
CA ASP A 220 3.48 -1.41 -31.78
C ASP A 220 4.63 -2.38 -31.41
N GLY A 221 4.75 -3.52 -32.09
CA GLY A 221 5.81 -4.50 -31.85
C GLY A 221 5.67 -5.29 -30.54
N ARG A 222 4.61 -5.10 -29.75
CA ARG A 222 4.46 -5.72 -28.43
C ARG A 222 4.03 -7.18 -28.51
N TYR A 223 4.40 -7.99 -27.52
CA TYR A 223 3.96 -9.38 -27.41
C TYR A 223 2.69 -9.50 -26.56
N ALA A 224 1.67 -10.16 -27.09
CA ALA A 224 0.47 -10.56 -26.36
C ALA A 224 0.22 -12.08 -26.50
N ILE A 225 -0.40 -12.72 -25.51
CA ILE A 225 -0.61 -14.17 -25.54
C ILE A 225 -1.68 -14.53 -26.59
N GLN A 226 -1.35 -15.44 -27.50
CA GLN A 226 -2.31 -15.99 -28.46
C GLN A 226 -3.27 -16.94 -27.74
N ARG A 227 -4.45 -16.43 -27.38
CA ARG A 227 -5.45 -17.11 -26.54
C ARG A 227 -5.68 -18.58 -26.90
N GLU A 228 -5.85 -18.91 -28.18
CA GLU A 228 -6.06 -20.30 -28.62
C GLU A 228 -4.87 -21.21 -28.32
N SER A 229 -3.66 -20.81 -28.70
CA SER A 229 -2.43 -21.59 -28.53
C SER A 229 -2.08 -21.78 -27.06
N TYR A 230 -2.32 -20.75 -26.26
CA TYR A 230 -2.25 -20.84 -24.81
C TYR A 230 -3.31 -21.80 -24.24
N GLN A 231 -4.59 -21.67 -24.60
CA GLN A 231 -5.66 -22.55 -24.08
C GLN A 231 -5.48 -24.02 -24.50
N LYS A 232 -4.91 -24.29 -25.69
CA LYS A 232 -4.52 -25.63 -26.16
C LYS A 232 -3.36 -26.23 -25.34
N THR A 233 -2.51 -25.39 -24.75
CA THR A 233 -1.34 -25.81 -23.96
C THR A 233 -1.64 -25.86 -22.45
N PHE A 234 -2.46 -24.95 -21.95
CA PHE A 234 -2.81 -24.74 -20.55
C PHE A 234 -4.34 -24.62 -20.38
N PRO A 235 -5.07 -25.76 -20.39
CA PRO A 235 -6.52 -25.74 -20.28
C PRO A 235 -6.97 -25.29 -18.88
N ARG A 236 -7.42 -24.03 -18.77
CA ARG A 236 -8.06 -23.46 -17.57
C ARG A 236 -9.39 -22.79 -17.90
N ALA A 237 -10.32 -22.84 -16.94
CA ALA A 237 -11.52 -22.03 -16.95
C ALA A 237 -11.22 -20.59 -16.53
N THR A 238 -11.84 -19.62 -17.21
CA THR A 238 -11.92 -18.21 -16.81
C THR A 238 -12.61 -18.08 -15.44
N ARG A 239 -12.03 -17.32 -14.51
CA ARG A 239 -12.57 -17.14 -13.15
C ARG A 239 -13.68 -16.09 -13.14
N LEU A 240 -13.44 -14.95 -13.80
CA LEU A 240 -14.34 -13.82 -13.81
C LEU A 240 -15.47 -14.03 -14.85
N ARG A 241 -16.70 -14.21 -14.36
CA ARG A 241 -17.91 -14.43 -15.17
C ARG A 241 -18.71 -13.13 -15.34
N SER A 242 -18.16 -12.17 -16.07
CA SER A 242 -18.86 -10.93 -16.42
C SER A 242 -18.71 -10.60 -17.92
N PRO A 243 -19.58 -9.76 -18.51
CA PRO A 243 -19.40 -9.25 -19.87
C PRO A 243 -18.23 -8.25 -20.01
N SER A 244 -17.79 -7.67 -18.89
CA SER A 244 -16.67 -6.72 -18.77
C SER A 244 -15.31 -7.39 -18.53
N ALA A 245 -15.29 -8.72 -18.29
CA ALA A 245 -14.08 -9.47 -18.04
C ALA A 245 -13.19 -9.57 -19.30
N ARG A 246 -11.92 -9.21 -19.16
CA ARG A 246 -10.90 -9.36 -20.19
C ARG A 246 -9.62 -9.98 -19.63
N ILE A 247 -8.82 -10.55 -20.53
CA ILE A 247 -7.47 -11.02 -20.23
C ILE A 247 -6.49 -9.99 -20.80
N GLU A 248 -5.67 -9.40 -19.95
CA GLU A 248 -4.53 -8.55 -20.33
C GLU A 248 -3.26 -9.40 -20.26
N SER A 249 -2.40 -9.33 -21.27
CA SER A 249 -1.13 -10.06 -21.28
C SER A 249 -0.03 -9.28 -22.00
N SER A 250 1.22 -9.42 -21.52
CA SER A 250 2.39 -8.75 -22.11
C SER A 250 3.70 -9.45 -21.72
N LYS A 251 4.71 -9.39 -22.59
CA LYS A 251 6.09 -9.85 -22.31
C LYS A 251 7.12 -8.82 -22.78
N ASP A 252 8.11 -8.53 -21.94
CA ASP A 252 9.18 -7.57 -22.22
C ASP A 252 10.54 -8.00 -21.59
N SER A 253 11.63 -7.27 -21.90
CA SER A 253 12.98 -7.56 -21.39
C SER A 253 13.88 -6.32 -21.33
N ALA A 254 14.50 -6.07 -20.16
CA ALA A 254 15.55 -5.04 -20.01
C ALA A 254 16.84 -5.62 -19.42
N LEU A 255 17.94 -4.87 -19.59
CA LEU A 255 19.19 -5.07 -18.85
C LEU A 255 19.22 -4.05 -17.69
N VAL A 256 19.51 -4.50 -16.47
CA VAL A 256 19.51 -3.65 -15.27
C VAL A 256 20.86 -3.71 -14.54
N THR A 257 21.28 -2.58 -13.98
CA THR A 257 22.63 -2.36 -13.40
C THR A 257 22.81 -2.97 -12.00
N MET A 258 22.36 -4.21 -11.82
CA MET A 258 22.33 -4.91 -10.54
C MET A 258 22.43 -6.43 -10.72
N ASN A 259 23.04 -7.12 -9.75
CA ASN A 259 23.17 -8.58 -9.80
C ASN A 259 21.88 -9.30 -9.38
N ALA A 260 21.76 -10.57 -9.79
CA ALA A 260 20.53 -11.33 -9.63
C ALA A 260 20.17 -11.59 -8.16
N ALA A 261 21.17 -11.77 -7.28
CA ALA A 261 20.94 -12.02 -5.86
C ALA A 261 20.34 -10.80 -5.13
N GLN A 262 20.82 -9.59 -5.43
CA GLN A 262 20.27 -8.34 -4.89
C GLN A 262 18.83 -8.11 -5.37
N LEU A 263 18.55 -8.37 -6.65
CA LEU A 263 17.19 -8.27 -7.19
C LEU A 263 16.23 -9.25 -6.49
N VAL A 264 16.64 -10.50 -6.29
CA VAL A 264 15.83 -11.53 -5.62
C VAL A 264 15.55 -11.19 -4.14
N ASP A 265 16.53 -10.65 -3.40
CA ASP A 265 16.33 -10.17 -2.02
C ASP A 265 15.25 -9.07 -1.96
N MET A 266 15.35 -8.08 -2.84
CA MET A 266 14.37 -6.98 -2.89
C MET A 266 13.01 -7.37 -3.45
N PHE A 267 12.91 -8.45 -4.23
CA PHE A 267 11.64 -8.96 -4.77
C PHE A 267 10.89 -9.87 -3.78
N LEU A 268 11.58 -10.44 -2.80
CA LEU A 268 10.96 -11.24 -1.73
C LEU A 268 10.54 -10.38 -0.52
N ASP A 269 11.24 -9.27 -0.28
CA ASP A 269 10.91 -8.31 0.77
C ASP A 269 9.77 -7.36 0.33
N ALA A 270 8.67 -7.34 1.10
CA ALA A 270 7.47 -6.59 0.73
C ALA A 270 7.64 -5.06 0.82
N ASP A 271 8.51 -4.55 1.69
CA ASP A 271 8.75 -3.11 1.81
C ASP A 271 9.71 -2.63 0.72
N LYS A 272 10.78 -3.41 0.45
CA LYS A 272 11.69 -3.15 -0.68
C LYS A 272 10.97 -3.26 -2.03
N TRP A 273 9.97 -4.15 -2.17
CA TRP A 273 9.12 -4.23 -3.38
C TRP A 273 8.37 -2.91 -3.65
N VAL A 274 7.82 -2.26 -2.62
CA VAL A 274 7.15 -0.95 -2.78
C VAL A 274 8.17 0.16 -3.07
N ASP A 275 9.35 0.14 -2.45
CA ASP A 275 10.41 1.13 -2.70
C ASP A 275 11.07 0.95 -4.09
N LEU A 276 11.09 -0.25 -4.65
CA LEU A 276 11.52 -0.46 -6.03
C LEU A 276 10.50 0.07 -7.06
N PHE A 277 9.21 -0.07 -6.77
CA PHE A 277 8.14 0.16 -7.73
C PHE A 277 7.07 1.18 -7.28
N PRO A 278 7.40 2.36 -6.71
CA PRO A 278 6.42 3.30 -6.14
C PRO A 278 5.42 3.85 -7.19
N THR A 279 5.82 3.84 -8.46
CA THR A 279 4.98 4.22 -9.62
C THR A 279 3.95 3.14 -10.00
N ILE A 280 4.13 1.88 -9.57
CA ILE A 280 3.29 0.73 -9.95
C ILE A 280 2.58 0.13 -8.73
N VAL A 281 3.25 -0.01 -7.59
CA VAL A 281 2.77 -0.65 -6.37
C VAL A 281 2.62 0.40 -5.26
N THR A 282 1.44 0.50 -4.65
CA THR A 282 1.14 1.50 -3.60
C THR A 282 1.09 0.91 -2.20
N LYS A 283 0.82 -0.39 -2.08
CA LYS A 283 0.81 -1.16 -0.83
C LYS A 283 1.17 -2.60 -1.16
N ALA A 284 2.09 -3.20 -0.41
CA ALA A 284 2.35 -4.63 -0.46
C ALA A 284 2.43 -5.19 0.97
N LYS A 285 2.20 -6.48 1.14
CA LYS A 285 2.34 -7.17 2.41
C LYS A 285 2.54 -8.67 2.21
N THR A 286 3.58 -9.24 2.82
CA THR A 286 3.64 -10.69 3.04
C THR A 286 2.60 -11.07 4.10
N ILE A 287 1.60 -11.86 3.71
CA ILE A 287 0.55 -12.36 4.59
C ILE A 287 1.10 -13.54 5.41
N GLN A 288 1.78 -14.48 4.73
CA GLN A 288 2.39 -15.64 5.36
C GLN A 288 3.55 -16.17 4.52
N LEU A 289 4.68 -16.44 5.18
CA LEU A 289 5.76 -17.26 4.63
C LEU A 289 5.35 -18.73 4.75
N LEU A 290 5.35 -19.46 3.62
CA LEU A 290 4.88 -20.85 3.53
C LEU A 290 6.06 -21.83 3.47
N GLU A 291 7.07 -21.51 2.68
CA GLU A 291 8.29 -22.31 2.57
C GLU A 291 9.52 -21.40 2.37
N THR A 292 10.59 -21.70 3.11
CA THR A 292 11.95 -21.28 2.76
C THR A 292 12.84 -22.51 2.93
N ARG A 293 13.34 -23.06 1.83
CA ARG A 293 14.28 -24.20 1.84
C ARG A 293 15.51 -23.89 1.01
N MET A 294 16.68 -24.19 1.58
CA MET A 294 17.92 -24.36 0.81
C MET A 294 18.01 -25.84 0.42
N VAL A 295 17.80 -26.16 -0.85
CA VAL A 295 17.89 -27.53 -1.36
C VAL A 295 19.21 -27.67 -2.10
N GLY A 296 20.26 -27.96 -1.34
CA GLY A 296 21.64 -27.80 -1.80
C GLY A 296 21.93 -26.33 -2.12
N ASN A 297 22.57 -26.06 -3.26
CA ASN A 297 22.90 -24.70 -3.70
C ASN A 297 21.70 -23.91 -4.25
N LYS A 298 20.47 -24.46 -4.26
CA LYS A 298 19.29 -23.79 -4.81
C LYS A 298 18.41 -23.26 -3.68
N ASN A 299 18.26 -21.95 -3.61
CA ASN A 299 17.30 -21.31 -2.72
C ASN A 299 15.90 -21.41 -3.31
N VAL A 300 14.95 -21.79 -2.47
CA VAL A 300 13.52 -21.89 -2.79
C VAL A 300 12.73 -21.13 -1.73
N SER A 301 11.87 -20.21 -2.16
CA SER A 301 10.96 -19.48 -1.29
C SER A 301 9.54 -19.51 -1.85
N LEU A 302 8.55 -19.61 -0.96
CA LEU A 302 7.13 -19.53 -1.26
C LEU A 302 6.44 -18.71 -0.17
N GLN A 303 5.72 -17.66 -0.57
CA GLN A 303 4.98 -16.80 0.36
C GLN A 303 3.64 -16.35 -0.23
N LEU A 304 2.62 -16.30 0.62
CA LEU A 304 1.34 -15.68 0.32
C LEU A 304 1.46 -14.18 0.54
N MET A 305 1.16 -13.38 -0.49
CA MET A 305 1.27 -11.93 -0.51
C MET A 305 -0.05 -11.26 -0.90
N TYR A 306 -0.14 -9.99 -0.55
CA TYR A 306 -1.08 -9.03 -1.07
C TYR A 306 -0.31 -7.86 -1.72
N GLU A 307 -0.75 -7.40 -2.89
CA GLU A 307 -0.29 -6.15 -3.49
C GLU A 307 -1.45 -5.32 -4.04
N ARG A 308 -1.29 -4.00 -4.01
CA ARG A 308 -2.20 -3.00 -4.58
C ARG A 308 -1.44 -2.21 -5.65
N MET A 309 -1.92 -2.26 -6.90
CA MET A 309 -1.27 -1.68 -8.07
C MET A 309 -2.06 -0.50 -8.64
N HIS A 310 -1.38 0.56 -9.08
CA HIS A 310 -1.98 1.77 -9.65
C HIS A 310 -1.30 2.25 -10.94
N ILE A 311 -1.95 3.19 -11.62
CA ILE A 311 -1.47 3.79 -12.88
C ILE A 311 -1.25 5.30 -12.79
N LEU A 312 -1.07 5.84 -11.57
CA LEU A 312 -0.85 7.27 -11.33
C LEU A 312 -1.99 8.16 -11.88
N SER A 313 -3.24 7.69 -11.75
CA SER A 313 -4.44 8.38 -12.21
C SER A 313 -5.47 8.47 -11.08
N PRO A 314 -5.98 9.68 -10.73
CA PRO A 314 -7.04 9.83 -9.73
C PRO A 314 -8.37 9.24 -10.19
N PHE A 315 -8.55 8.95 -11.48
CA PHE A 315 -9.81 8.47 -12.05
C PHE A 315 -9.91 6.94 -12.20
N VAL A 316 -8.87 6.18 -11.85
CA VAL A 316 -8.79 4.74 -12.10
C VAL A 316 -8.53 4.01 -10.78
N ALA A 317 -9.40 3.05 -10.45
CA ALA A 317 -9.29 2.25 -9.24
C ALA A 317 -7.97 1.44 -9.25
N PRO A 318 -7.25 1.34 -8.11
CA PRO A 318 -6.13 0.42 -8.00
C PRO A 318 -6.63 -1.02 -8.07
N ARG A 319 -5.81 -1.90 -8.65
CA ARG A 319 -6.07 -3.34 -8.69
C ARG A 319 -5.48 -3.99 -7.44
N GLU A 320 -6.20 -4.96 -6.87
CA GLU A 320 -5.78 -5.67 -5.66
C GLU A 320 -5.61 -7.16 -5.94
N PHE A 321 -4.43 -7.69 -5.66
CA PHE A 321 -4.10 -9.09 -5.89
C PHE A 321 -3.76 -9.78 -4.57
N TYR A 322 -4.38 -10.93 -4.32
CA TYR A 322 -3.94 -11.92 -3.35
C TYR A 322 -3.30 -13.08 -4.12
N PHE A 323 -2.02 -13.33 -3.89
CA PHE A 323 -1.21 -14.22 -4.73
C PHE A 323 -0.13 -14.96 -3.97
N LEU A 324 0.28 -16.10 -4.50
CA LEU A 324 1.46 -16.84 -4.08
C LEU A 324 2.64 -16.34 -4.91
N ARG A 325 3.67 -15.79 -4.25
CA ARG A 325 4.98 -15.51 -4.83
C ARG A 325 5.89 -16.69 -4.56
N HIS A 326 6.41 -17.30 -5.62
CA HIS A 326 7.34 -18.43 -5.56
C HIS A 326 8.63 -18.09 -6.29
N CYS A 327 9.74 -18.10 -5.56
CA CYS A 327 11.08 -17.88 -6.08
C CYS A 327 11.86 -19.20 -6.10
N LYS A 328 12.53 -19.47 -7.23
CA LYS A 328 13.34 -20.68 -7.43
C LYS A 328 14.53 -20.37 -8.30
N GLN A 329 15.73 -20.75 -7.83
CA GLN A 329 16.90 -20.80 -8.69
C GLN A 329 16.81 -22.03 -9.60
N ILE A 330 16.79 -21.82 -10.93
CA ILE A 330 16.72 -22.91 -11.91
C ILE A 330 18.13 -23.42 -12.19
N GLU A 331 19.07 -22.52 -12.45
CA GLU A 331 20.49 -22.77 -12.70
C GLU A 331 21.35 -21.71 -12.01
N THR A 332 22.68 -21.90 -11.94
CA THR A 332 23.59 -20.88 -11.40
C THR A 332 23.44 -19.59 -12.19
N GLY A 333 23.19 -18.47 -11.50
CA GLY A 333 22.89 -17.17 -12.12
C GLY A 333 21.49 -17.04 -12.77
N LEU A 334 20.65 -18.08 -12.77
CA LEU A 334 19.32 -18.05 -13.39
C LEU A 334 18.19 -18.30 -12.38
N TRP A 335 17.41 -17.25 -12.13
CA TRP A 335 16.31 -17.24 -11.16
C TRP A 335 14.97 -17.01 -11.86
N VAL A 336 13.92 -17.63 -11.34
CA VAL A 336 12.54 -17.38 -11.76
C VAL A 336 11.67 -17.05 -10.54
N LEU A 337 10.88 -16.00 -10.68
CA LEU A 337 9.91 -15.52 -9.71
C LEU A 337 8.53 -15.58 -10.35
N VAL A 338 7.63 -16.43 -9.84
CA VAL A 338 6.24 -16.52 -10.31
C VAL A 338 5.28 -16.02 -9.25
N ASP A 339 4.32 -15.20 -9.71
CA ASP A 339 3.18 -14.71 -8.97
C ASP A 339 1.90 -15.31 -9.58
N VAL A 340 1.06 -15.94 -8.74
CA VAL A 340 -0.23 -16.52 -9.17
C VAL A 340 -1.31 -16.30 -8.12
N SER A 341 -2.49 -15.84 -8.52
CA SER A 341 -3.59 -15.57 -7.59
C SER A 341 -4.14 -16.84 -6.94
N TYR A 342 -4.48 -16.75 -5.66
CA TYR A 342 -4.95 -17.88 -4.85
C TYR A 342 -6.15 -17.50 -3.97
N SER A 343 -7.28 -18.20 -4.14
CA SER A 343 -8.52 -17.96 -3.40
C SER A 343 -8.48 -18.55 -1.99
N TYR A 344 -7.80 -17.90 -1.05
CA TYR A 344 -7.94 -18.24 0.37
C TYR A 344 -9.34 -17.85 0.89
N CYS A 345 -9.90 -18.61 1.82
CA CYS A 345 -11.33 -18.51 2.18
C CYS A 345 -11.76 -17.15 2.75
N PHE A 346 -10.84 -16.33 3.28
CA PHE A 346 -11.12 -14.97 3.77
C PHE A 346 -11.21 -13.89 2.67
N PHE A 347 -10.78 -14.16 1.43
CA PHE A 347 -10.65 -13.15 0.36
C PHE A 347 -11.59 -13.40 -0.83
N LYS A 348 -12.66 -14.18 -0.64
CA LYS A 348 -13.43 -14.79 -1.74
C LYS A 348 -14.31 -13.85 -2.58
N GLU A 349 -14.61 -12.63 -2.13
CA GLU A 349 -15.71 -11.84 -2.70
C GLU A 349 -15.36 -10.42 -3.17
N THR A 350 -14.13 -9.92 -2.94
CA THR A 350 -13.81 -8.49 -3.12
C THR A 350 -12.97 -8.13 -4.35
N SER A 351 -12.06 -8.99 -4.83
CA SER A 351 -11.16 -8.58 -5.93
C SER A 351 -11.78 -8.73 -7.33
N HIS A 352 -11.67 -7.67 -8.13
CA HIS A 352 -11.97 -7.64 -9.55
C HIS A 352 -10.73 -7.89 -10.44
N SER A 353 -9.65 -8.46 -9.88
CA SER A 353 -8.40 -8.71 -10.59
C SER A 353 -7.75 -10.03 -10.16
N TRP A 354 -7.41 -10.87 -11.12
CA TRP A 354 -6.88 -12.21 -10.91
C TRP A 354 -5.58 -12.39 -11.69
N LYS A 355 -4.49 -12.73 -11.01
CA LYS A 355 -3.18 -12.95 -11.62
C LYS A 355 -3.05 -14.41 -12.07
N PHE A 356 -2.99 -14.64 -13.39
CA PHE A 356 -2.46 -15.90 -13.93
C PHE A 356 -0.92 -15.91 -13.75
N PRO A 357 -0.22 -17.05 -13.94
CA PRO A 357 1.23 -17.12 -13.76
C PRO A 357 1.98 -16.00 -14.48
N SER A 358 2.44 -15.05 -13.68
CA SER A 358 3.09 -13.79 -14.06
C SER A 358 4.39 -13.65 -13.26
N GLY A 359 5.18 -12.63 -13.52
CA GLY A 359 6.45 -12.38 -12.84
C GLY A 359 7.61 -12.37 -13.82
N CYS A 360 8.78 -12.86 -13.41
CA CYS A 360 10.00 -12.65 -14.19
C CYS A 360 11.02 -13.79 -14.10
N MET A 361 11.91 -13.81 -15.09
CA MET A 361 13.18 -14.52 -15.05
C MET A 361 14.33 -13.51 -15.02
N ILE A 362 15.26 -13.72 -14.10
CA ILE A 362 16.42 -12.89 -13.85
C ILE A 362 17.65 -13.72 -14.21
N GLN A 363 18.35 -13.32 -15.26
CA GLN A 363 19.57 -13.94 -15.76
C GLN A 363 20.77 -13.04 -15.44
N GLU A 364 21.67 -13.53 -14.61
CA GLU A 364 22.93 -12.87 -14.27
C GLU A 364 23.85 -12.78 -15.49
N MET A 365 24.46 -11.61 -15.71
CA MET A 365 25.33 -11.32 -16.85
C MET A 365 26.80 -11.21 -16.40
N PRO A 366 27.79 -11.53 -17.26
CA PRO A 366 29.22 -11.55 -16.86
C PRO A 366 29.80 -10.23 -16.35
N ASN A 367 29.09 -9.11 -16.53
CA ASN A 367 29.46 -7.77 -16.05
C ASN A 367 28.78 -7.38 -14.72
N GLY A 368 28.15 -8.32 -14.00
CA GLY A 368 27.46 -8.08 -12.73
C GLY A 368 26.09 -7.39 -12.87
N CYS A 369 25.65 -7.10 -14.10
CA CYS A 369 24.28 -6.71 -14.40
C CYS A 369 23.36 -7.94 -14.49
N SER A 370 22.06 -7.72 -14.62
CA SER A 370 21.10 -8.80 -14.89
C SER A 370 20.21 -8.47 -16.06
N LYS A 371 19.94 -9.45 -16.93
CA LYS A 371 18.85 -9.38 -17.89
C LYS A 371 17.57 -9.86 -17.20
N VAL A 372 16.56 -9.01 -17.14
CA VAL A 372 15.25 -9.33 -16.56
C VAL A 372 14.24 -9.45 -17.69
N THR A 373 13.61 -10.62 -17.80
CA THR A 373 12.49 -10.87 -18.74
C THR A 373 11.21 -10.96 -17.91
N TRP A 374 10.21 -10.14 -18.21
CA TRP A 374 8.98 -10.04 -17.42
C TRP A 374 7.76 -10.46 -18.23
N VAL A 375 6.80 -11.13 -17.59
CA VAL A 375 5.49 -11.51 -18.13
C VAL A 375 4.43 -11.04 -17.14
N GLU A 376 3.51 -10.19 -17.58
CA GLU A 376 2.28 -9.91 -16.84
C GLU A 376 1.11 -10.57 -17.58
N HIS A 377 0.30 -11.34 -16.85
CA HIS A 377 -0.86 -12.04 -17.39
C HIS A 377 -2.00 -12.05 -16.35
N VAL A 378 -3.05 -11.27 -16.59
CA VAL A 378 -4.13 -11.04 -15.62
C VAL A 378 -5.51 -11.14 -16.27
N GLU A 379 -6.48 -11.69 -15.54
CA GLU A 379 -7.91 -11.57 -15.83
C GLU A 379 -8.49 -10.45 -14.97
N VAL A 380 -9.20 -9.50 -15.57
CA VAL A 380 -9.70 -8.30 -14.87
C VAL A 380 -11.14 -7.98 -15.30
N ASP A 381 -11.96 -7.57 -14.34
CA ASP A 381 -13.38 -7.25 -14.53
C ASP A 381 -13.64 -5.77 -14.23
N ASP A 382 -13.63 -4.93 -15.27
CA ASP A 382 -13.90 -3.49 -15.16
C ASP A 382 -15.43 -3.24 -14.95
N LYS A 383 -15.97 -3.66 -13.80
CA LYS A 383 -17.33 -3.29 -13.35
C LYS A 383 -17.47 -1.77 -13.18
N ILE A 384 -16.37 -1.13 -12.77
CA ILE A 384 -16.23 0.32 -12.73
C ILE A 384 -15.91 0.77 -14.14
N HIS A 385 -16.77 1.60 -14.74
CA HIS A 385 -16.55 2.14 -16.08
C HIS A 385 -15.23 2.92 -16.13
N THR A 386 -14.24 2.38 -16.86
CA THR A 386 -12.92 2.98 -17.02
C THR A 386 -13.04 4.43 -17.50
N HIS A 387 -12.53 5.40 -16.74
CA HIS A 387 -12.69 6.80 -17.10
C HIS A 387 -12.17 7.07 -18.51
N ARG A 388 -12.95 7.78 -19.34
CA ARG A 388 -12.78 7.86 -20.81
C ARG A 388 -11.37 8.28 -21.25
N LEU A 389 -10.68 9.10 -20.45
CA LEU A 389 -9.30 9.51 -20.69
C LEU A 389 -8.29 8.35 -20.65
N TYR A 390 -8.49 7.38 -19.76
CA TYR A 390 -7.55 6.29 -19.47
C TYR A 390 -7.92 4.94 -20.12
N ARG A 391 -9.14 4.81 -20.64
CA ARG A 391 -9.64 3.58 -21.26
C ARG A 391 -8.68 3.03 -22.32
N ASP A 392 -8.21 3.89 -23.23
CA ASP A 392 -7.40 3.45 -24.37
C ASP A 392 -5.99 2.98 -23.89
N LEU A 393 -5.37 3.71 -22.95
CA LEU A 393 -4.10 3.35 -22.31
C LEU A 393 -4.15 2.05 -21.49
N ILE A 394 -5.29 1.74 -20.86
CA ILE A 394 -5.48 0.51 -20.08
C ILE A 394 -5.79 -0.68 -21.01
N CYS A 395 -6.70 -0.52 -21.97
CA CYS A 395 -7.05 -1.59 -22.90
C CYS A 395 -5.88 -1.96 -23.84
N GLY A 396 -5.04 -0.99 -24.22
CA GLY A 396 -3.80 -1.22 -24.97
C GLY A 396 -2.63 -1.77 -24.15
N SER A 397 -2.91 -2.56 -23.10
CA SER A 397 -1.99 -3.25 -22.16
C SER A 397 -0.81 -2.44 -21.59
N SER A 398 -0.80 -1.11 -21.78
CA SER A 398 0.35 -0.24 -21.47
C SER A 398 0.41 0.09 -19.99
N ALA A 399 -0.75 0.41 -19.38
CA ALA A 399 -0.81 0.93 -18.02
C ALA A 399 -0.37 -0.08 -16.92
N TYR A 400 -0.51 -1.39 -17.19
CA TYR A 400 -0.17 -2.47 -16.27
C TYR A 400 0.81 -3.50 -16.87
N GLY A 401 1.39 -3.24 -18.04
CA GLY A 401 2.17 -4.24 -18.80
C GLY A 401 3.60 -4.47 -18.30
N ALA A 402 4.19 -5.57 -18.78
CA ALA A 402 5.57 -6.00 -18.53
C ALA A 402 6.62 -4.91 -18.84
N GLU A 403 6.42 -4.13 -19.92
CA GLU A 403 7.23 -2.96 -20.28
C GLU A 403 7.38 -1.98 -19.10
N ARG A 404 6.29 -1.75 -18.35
CA ARG A 404 6.25 -0.82 -17.21
C ARG A 404 7.08 -1.29 -16.04
N TRP A 405 7.04 -2.59 -15.74
CA TRP A 405 7.87 -3.21 -14.72
C TRP A 405 9.36 -3.12 -15.10
N VAL A 406 9.75 -3.50 -16.32
CA VAL A 406 11.17 -3.53 -16.70
C VAL A 406 11.79 -2.14 -16.82
N ILE A 407 11.07 -1.15 -17.36
CA ILE A 407 11.55 0.26 -17.44
C ILE A 407 11.62 0.88 -16.03
N THR A 408 10.65 0.62 -15.15
CA THR A 408 10.71 1.12 -13.76
C THR A 408 11.87 0.48 -13.00
N LEU A 409 12.09 -0.83 -13.16
CA LEU A 409 13.19 -1.55 -12.53
C LEU A 409 14.55 -1.04 -13.02
N GLN A 410 14.76 -0.92 -14.34
CA GLN A 410 16.01 -0.40 -14.90
C GLN A 410 16.36 0.95 -14.29
N ARG A 411 15.40 1.89 -14.30
CA ARG A 411 15.60 3.24 -13.77
C ARG A 411 15.84 3.26 -12.26
N MET A 412 15.21 2.37 -11.50
CA MET A 412 15.48 2.26 -10.07
C MET A 412 16.86 1.63 -9.80
N CYS A 413 17.29 0.64 -10.59
CA CYS A 413 18.64 0.10 -10.53
C CYS A 413 19.68 1.17 -10.85
N GLU A 414 19.51 1.97 -11.91
CA GLU A 414 20.39 3.11 -12.23
C GLU A 414 20.45 4.11 -11.06
N ARG A 415 19.30 4.48 -10.50
CA ARG A 415 19.20 5.41 -9.35
C ARG A 415 19.88 4.87 -8.09
N LEU A 416 19.80 3.57 -7.85
CA LEU A 416 20.48 2.90 -6.73
C LEU A 416 21.99 2.76 -6.99
N SER A 417 22.42 2.47 -8.23
CA SER A 417 23.84 2.50 -8.63
C SER A 417 24.44 3.89 -8.38
N VAL A 418 23.75 4.96 -8.75
CA VAL A 418 24.20 6.35 -8.53
C VAL A 418 24.13 6.76 -7.04
N SER A 419 23.20 6.20 -6.26
CA SER A 419 23.13 6.45 -4.81
C SER A 419 24.21 5.71 -4.01
N ASN A 420 24.78 4.62 -4.56
CA ASN A 420 25.76 3.78 -3.89
C ASN A 420 27.19 3.98 -4.40
N GLY A 421 27.36 4.56 -5.60
CA GLY A 421 28.66 4.86 -6.21
C GLY A 421 29.24 6.22 -5.80
N GLU A 422 30.55 6.36 -5.96
CA GLU A 422 31.33 7.56 -5.63
C GLU A 422 31.39 8.57 -6.80
N THR A 423 30.52 8.42 -7.82
CA THR A 423 30.71 9.00 -9.16
C THR A 423 30.55 10.52 -9.22
N GLU A 424 31.57 11.20 -9.77
CA GLU A 424 31.78 12.67 -9.71
C GLU A 424 30.82 13.54 -10.56
N HIS A 425 29.85 12.98 -11.27
CA HIS A 425 28.92 13.74 -12.13
C HIS A 425 27.89 14.55 -11.32
N ILE A 426 28.30 15.73 -10.86
CA ILE A 426 27.48 16.71 -10.14
C ILE A 426 27.71 18.11 -10.76
N HIS A 427 26.67 18.77 -11.24
CA HIS A 427 26.72 20.20 -11.55
C HIS A 427 26.27 20.99 -10.31
N ASP A 428 27.21 21.19 -9.38
CA ASP A 428 27.00 21.91 -8.13
C ASP A 428 27.35 23.39 -8.28
N LEU A 429 26.33 24.26 -8.35
CA LEU A 429 26.47 25.71 -8.48
C LEU A 429 26.63 26.41 -7.10
N GLY A 430 27.45 25.82 -6.22
CA GLY A 430 27.86 26.44 -4.96
C GLY A 430 28.67 25.59 -3.97
N GLY A 431 28.92 24.30 -4.24
CA GLY A 431 29.50 23.34 -3.30
C GLY A 431 28.49 22.79 -2.28
N VAL A 432 27.19 22.96 -2.55
CA VAL A 432 26.05 22.65 -1.68
C VAL A 432 25.86 21.15 -1.44
N LEU A 433 26.35 20.31 -2.36
CA LEU A 433 26.22 18.84 -2.34
C LEU A 433 27.59 18.13 -2.28
N SER A 434 28.63 18.84 -1.82
CA SER A 434 30.03 18.39 -1.74
C SER A 434 30.31 17.17 -0.85
N LEU A 435 29.31 16.67 -0.09
CA LEU A 435 29.43 15.50 0.79
C LEU A 435 28.61 14.30 0.27
N PRO A 436 29.22 13.11 0.05
CA PRO A 436 28.51 11.91 -0.41
C PRO A 436 27.34 11.47 0.50
N GLU A 437 27.43 11.70 1.81
CA GLU A 437 26.38 11.49 2.80
C GLU A 437 25.16 12.38 2.52
N GLY A 438 25.41 13.66 2.23
CA GLY A 438 24.38 14.65 1.90
C GLY A 438 23.69 14.33 0.58
N ARG A 439 24.45 13.95 -0.45
CA ARG A 439 23.90 13.42 -1.72
C ARG A 439 22.97 12.23 -1.46
N ARG A 440 23.42 11.22 -0.71
CA ARG A 440 22.61 10.04 -0.33
C ARG A 440 21.37 10.41 0.49
N SER A 441 21.44 11.45 1.32
CA SER A 441 20.32 11.94 2.14
C SER A 441 19.27 12.67 1.28
N ILE A 442 19.69 13.55 0.39
CA ILE A 442 18.81 14.21 -0.60
C ILE A 442 18.18 13.16 -1.54
N MET A 443 18.93 12.17 -2.02
CA MET A 443 18.38 11.09 -2.85
C MET A 443 17.34 10.22 -2.13
N ARG A 444 17.47 10.02 -0.80
CA ARG A 444 16.45 9.36 0.04
C ARG A 444 15.23 10.26 0.28
N LEU A 445 15.42 11.55 0.56
CA LEU A 445 14.34 12.51 0.72
C LEU A 445 13.47 12.64 -0.54
N ALA A 446 14.11 12.76 -1.70
CA ALA A 446 13.44 12.85 -2.99
C ALA A 446 12.69 11.54 -3.34
N HIS A 447 13.28 10.37 -3.02
CA HIS A 447 12.57 9.10 -3.20
C HIS A 447 11.29 9.02 -2.35
N ARG A 448 11.34 9.46 -1.07
CA ARG A 448 10.12 9.55 -0.24
C ARG A 448 9.13 10.59 -0.78
N MET A 449 9.61 11.72 -1.32
CA MET A 449 8.77 12.72 -1.98
C MET A 449 7.96 12.09 -3.12
N VAL A 450 8.61 11.27 -3.97
CA VAL A 450 7.97 10.48 -5.03
C VAL A 450 6.99 9.44 -4.46
N LYS A 451 7.37 8.65 -3.45
CA LYS A 451 6.50 7.63 -2.83
C LYS A 451 5.23 8.26 -2.20
N SER A 452 5.39 9.37 -1.49
CA SER A 452 4.27 10.15 -0.93
C SER A 452 3.37 10.72 -2.03
N PHE A 453 3.96 11.25 -3.11
CA PHE A 453 3.22 11.77 -4.26
C PHE A 453 2.36 10.68 -4.93
N CYS A 454 2.97 9.53 -5.21
CA CYS A 454 2.31 8.38 -5.81
C CYS A 454 1.13 7.89 -4.94
N SER A 455 1.26 7.93 -3.62
CA SER A 455 0.21 7.55 -2.68
C SER A 455 -1.06 8.43 -2.79
N ILE A 456 -0.92 9.74 -3.08
CA ILE A 456 -2.05 10.67 -3.23
C ILE A 456 -3.01 10.24 -4.35
N LEU A 457 -2.49 9.66 -5.44
CA LEU A 457 -3.24 9.45 -6.67
C LEU A 457 -4.30 8.32 -6.55
N ASN A 458 -4.40 7.63 -5.42
CA ASN A 458 -5.37 6.57 -5.15
C ASN A 458 -6.80 7.09 -4.80
N MET A 459 -7.19 8.32 -5.18
CA MET A 459 -8.51 8.94 -4.91
C MET A 459 -9.64 8.35 -5.78
N SER A 460 -9.82 7.02 -5.70
CA SER A 460 -10.57 6.23 -6.68
C SER A 460 -11.50 5.21 -6.03
N GLY A 461 -12.52 5.74 -5.36
CA GLY A 461 -13.61 4.97 -4.75
C GLY A 461 -14.40 5.85 -3.80
N GLU A 462 -13.68 6.46 -2.86
CA GLU A 462 -14.24 7.41 -1.89
C GLU A 462 -13.64 8.81 -2.10
N LEU A 463 -14.51 9.81 -2.06
CA LEU A 463 -14.17 11.23 -1.92
C LEU A 463 -14.83 11.73 -0.65
N ASP A 464 -14.13 12.52 0.16
CA ASP A 464 -14.73 13.10 1.37
C ASP A 464 -15.75 14.22 1.03
N PHE A 465 -15.71 14.73 -0.21
CA PHE A 465 -16.58 15.81 -0.72
C PHE A 465 -17.09 15.49 -2.13
N PRO A 466 -17.98 14.49 -2.31
CA PRO A 466 -18.47 14.09 -3.63
C PRO A 466 -19.26 15.21 -4.33
N GLN A 467 -20.08 15.97 -3.58
CA GLN A 467 -20.91 17.07 -4.08
C GLN A 467 -20.09 18.13 -4.85
N LEU A 468 -18.91 18.51 -4.33
CA LEU A 468 -18.01 19.48 -4.96
C LEU A 468 -17.38 18.98 -6.28
N SER A 469 -17.47 17.67 -6.57
CA SER A 469 -16.99 17.07 -7.82
C SER A 469 -18.09 16.86 -8.88
N GLU A 470 -19.37 16.93 -8.49
CA GLU A 470 -20.52 16.78 -9.39
C GLU A 470 -21.13 18.13 -9.78
N GLU A 471 -21.24 19.07 -8.83
CA GLU A 471 -21.84 20.39 -9.08
C GLU A 471 -20.95 21.33 -9.92
N ASN A 472 -19.66 21.00 -10.07
CA ASN A 472 -18.73 21.70 -10.94
C ASN A 472 -17.99 20.73 -11.87
N ASN A 473 -18.13 20.93 -13.19
CA ASN A 473 -17.49 20.15 -14.27
C ASN A 473 -15.94 20.31 -14.35
N SER A 474 -15.25 20.56 -13.22
CA SER A 474 -13.80 20.71 -13.16
C SER A 474 -13.04 19.40 -13.34
N GLY A 475 -13.68 18.26 -13.01
CA GLY A 475 -13.01 16.96 -12.97
C GLY A 475 -11.96 16.84 -11.87
N VAL A 476 -11.98 17.70 -10.84
CA VAL A 476 -11.04 17.65 -9.72
C VAL A 476 -11.55 16.69 -8.65
N ARG A 477 -10.68 15.78 -8.20
CA ARG A 477 -10.92 14.91 -7.04
C ARG A 477 -10.14 15.43 -5.85
N VAL A 478 -10.75 15.34 -4.66
CA VAL A 478 -10.20 15.85 -3.41
C VAL A 478 -10.36 14.81 -2.29
N SER A 479 -9.32 14.65 -1.48
CA SER A 479 -9.31 13.82 -0.26
C SER A 479 -8.67 14.56 0.90
N VAL A 480 -9.05 14.21 2.13
CA VAL A 480 -8.50 14.82 3.35
C VAL A 480 -8.02 13.74 4.30
N ARG A 481 -6.73 13.79 4.69
CA ARG A 481 -6.13 12.82 5.61
C ARG A 481 -5.52 13.46 6.84
N GLN A 482 -5.76 12.87 8.01
CA GLN A 482 -5.07 13.24 9.25
C GLN A 482 -3.66 12.64 9.23
N SER A 483 -2.64 13.50 9.19
CA SER A 483 -1.24 13.10 9.21
C SER A 483 -0.68 13.04 10.63
N ILE A 484 -0.06 11.91 10.95
CA ILE A 484 0.62 11.60 12.22
C ILE A 484 2.02 10.99 11.96
N GLU A 485 2.31 10.56 10.72
CA GLU A 485 3.52 9.81 10.35
C GLU A 485 4.83 10.61 10.46
N PRO A 486 5.96 9.96 10.80
CA PRO A 486 7.28 10.57 10.69
C PRO A 486 7.59 11.02 9.25
N GLY A 487 8.14 12.23 9.09
CA GLY A 487 8.50 12.78 7.78
C GLY A 487 7.33 13.32 6.95
N GLN A 488 6.08 13.25 7.45
CA GLN A 488 4.99 14.12 7.01
C GLN A 488 4.78 15.26 8.03
N PRO A 489 4.29 16.45 7.63
CA PRO A 489 3.85 17.44 8.60
C PRO A 489 2.63 16.93 9.38
N ARG A 490 2.55 17.25 10.68
CA ARG A 490 1.44 16.84 11.55
C ARG A 490 0.23 17.76 11.38
N GLY A 491 -0.96 17.17 11.26
CA GLY A 491 -2.22 17.89 11.05
C GLY A 491 -3.03 17.34 9.89
N MET A 492 -4.11 18.02 9.51
CA MET A 492 -4.93 17.63 8.36
C MET A 492 -4.27 18.09 7.06
N ILE A 493 -4.06 17.15 6.13
CA ILE A 493 -3.57 17.41 4.78
C ILE A 493 -4.75 17.29 3.81
N VAL A 494 -5.03 18.35 3.06
CA VAL A 494 -5.97 18.33 1.93
C VAL A 494 -5.17 18.07 0.66
N SER A 495 -5.59 17.08 -0.12
CA SER A 495 -4.93 16.70 -1.37
C SER A 495 -5.94 16.73 -2.51
N ALA A 496 -5.58 17.31 -3.65
CA ALA A 496 -6.42 17.34 -4.84
C ALA A 496 -5.66 16.94 -6.10
N ALA A 497 -6.33 16.27 -7.02
CA ALA A 497 -5.76 15.88 -8.31
C ALA A 497 -6.81 15.87 -9.43
N THR A 498 -6.34 16.02 -10.66
CA THR A 498 -7.15 15.89 -11.88
C THR A 498 -6.26 15.42 -13.02
N SER A 499 -6.86 14.95 -14.11
CA SER A 499 -6.11 14.62 -15.34
C SER A 499 -6.82 15.18 -16.57
N LEU A 500 -6.04 15.62 -17.55
CA LEU A 500 -6.53 16.17 -18.81
C LEU A 500 -5.74 15.61 -19.99
N TRP A 501 -6.40 15.50 -21.15
CA TRP A 501 -5.74 15.20 -22.41
C TRP A 501 -5.25 16.48 -23.09
N LEU A 502 -4.05 16.43 -23.68
CA LEU A 502 -3.40 17.49 -24.43
C LEU A 502 -3.06 16.99 -25.84
N PRO A 503 -3.24 17.80 -26.90
CA PRO A 503 -2.97 17.41 -28.30
C PRO A 503 -1.47 17.43 -28.67
N LEU A 504 -0.60 17.16 -27.70
CA LEU A 504 0.85 17.34 -27.77
C LEU A 504 1.59 16.11 -27.24
N PRO A 505 2.76 15.76 -27.82
CA PRO A 505 3.58 14.65 -27.34
C PRO A 505 4.05 14.81 -25.90
N CYS A 506 4.23 13.69 -25.20
CA CYS A 506 4.69 13.65 -23.80
C CYS A 506 5.98 14.45 -23.58
N GLN A 507 6.93 14.35 -24.51
CA GLN A 507 8.22 15.05 -24.42
C GLN A 507 8.06 16.58 -24.46
N SER A 508 7.16 17.10 -25.31
CA SER A 508 6.92 18.55 -25.42
C SER A 508 6.31 19.10 -24.13
N VAL A 509 5.38 18.37 -23.52
CA VAL A 509 4.79 18.75 -22.22
C VAL A 509 5.81 18.63 -21.08
N PHE A 510 6.66 17.61 -21.09
CA PHE A 510 7.74 17.44 -20.10
C PHE A 510 8.76 18.58 -20.19
N ASN A 511 9.21 18.91 -21.40
CA ASN A 511 10.15 20.00 -21.63
C ASN A 511 9.60 21.35 -21.15
N LEU A 512 8.30 21.62 -21.37
CA LEU A 512 7.66 22.86 -20.89
C LEU A 512 7.57 22.94 -19.35
N LEU A 513 7.27 21.82 -18.68
CA LEU A 513 7.20 21.77 -17.22
C LEU A 513 8.60 21.75 -16.57
N ASN A 514 9.66 21.52 -17.35
CA ASN A 514 11.04 21.62 -16.92
C ASN A 514 11.66 23.02 -17.14
N ASP A 515 11.31 23.74 -18.20
CA ASP A 515 11.98 25.01 -18.55
C ASP A 515 11.79 26.13 -17.50
N GLU A 516 12.86 26.40 -16.75
CA GLU A 516 13.00 27.48 -15.77
C GLU A 516 12.56 28.86 -16.30
N LYS A 517 12.73 29.10 -17.62
CA LYS A 517 12.43 30.39 -18.25
C LYS A 517 10.94 30.64 -18.37
N VAL A 518 10.10 29.60 -18.46
CA VAL A 518 8.63 29.72 -18.59
C VAL A 518 7.88 29.26 -17.34
N ARG A 519 8.52 28.51 -16.43
CA ARG A 519 7.93 28.05 -15.17
C ARG A 519 7.17 29.12 -14.40
N PHE A 520 7.69 30.34 -14.33
CA PHE A 520 7.08 31.45 -13.60
C PHE A 520 5.66 31.83 -14.09
N GLN A 521 5.31 31.45 -15.31
CA GLN A 521 4.01 31.73 -15.93
C GLN A 521 2.92 30.78 -15.40
N TRP A 522 3.28 29.51 -15.18
CA TRP A 522 2.35 28.45 -14.77
C TRP A 522 2.45 28.04 -13.30
N ASP A 523 3.62 28.07 -12.68
CA ASP A 523 3.79 27.66 -11.28
C ASP A 523 3.36 28.77 -10.32
N VAL A 524 2.17 28.60 -9.75
CA VAL A 524 1.58 29.54 -8.79
C VAL A 524 2.50 29.76 -7.57
N LEU A 525 3.30 28.75 -7.17
CA LEU A 525 4.23 28.90 -6.03
C LEU A 525 5.41 29.85 -6.33
N CYS A 526 5.74 30.08 -7.60
CA CYS A 526 6.79 31.00 -7.99
C CYS A 526 6.38 32.49 -7.86
N HIS A 527 5.08 32.79 -7.66
CA HIS A 527 4.55 34.15 -7.53
C HIS A 527 4.94 35.08 -8.71
N GLY A 528 5.10 34.53 -9.92
CA GLY A 528 5.55 35.25 -11.11
C GLY A 528 7.06 35.50 -11.21
N ASN A 529 7.85 35.08 -10.23
CA ASN A 529 9.31 35.20 -10.26
C ASN A 529 9.95 34.08 -11.07
N ARG A 530 10.98 34.40 -11.87
CA ARG A 530 11.82 33.39 -12.53
C ARG A 530 12.47 32.47 -11.51
N VAL A 531 12.60 31.20 -11.86
CA VAL A 531 13.32 30.20 -11.05
C VAL A 531 14.80 30.18 -11.45
N LYS A 532 15.65 29.76 -10.53
CA LYS A 532 17.06 29.44 -10.75
C LYS A 532 17.40 28.10 -10.09
N GLU A 533 18.02 27.19 -10.83
CA GLU A 533 18.68 26.01 -10.27
C GLU A 533 19.92 26.37 -9.44
N MET A 534 20.08 25.72 -8.29
CA MET A 534 21.22 25.87 -7.37
C MET A 534 22.17 24.67 -7.42
N ALA A 535 21.63 23.46 -7.58
CA ALA A 535 22.40 22.23 -7.73
C ALA A 535 21.52 21.12 -8.32
N ASN A 536 22.13 20.20 -9.06
CA ASN A 536 21.46 18.98 -9.53
C ASN A 536 22.25 17.70 -9.20
N ILE A 537 21.53 16.58 -9.20
CA ILE A 537 22.04 15.21 -9.06
C ILE A 537 21.40 14.38 -10.17
N SER A 538 22.17 13.88 -11.13
CA SER A 538 21.64 12.92 -12.11
C SER A 538 21.17 11.64 -11.41
N THR A 539 20.02 11.08 -11.80
CA THR A 539 19.44 9.86 -11.20
C THR A 539 19.52 8.63 -12.10
N GLY A 540 20.11 8.76 -13.29
CA GLY A 540 20.39 7.68 -14.22
C GLY A 540 21.11 8.19 -15.46
N ASN A 541 21.17 7.38 -16.52
CA ASN A 541 21.86 7.72 -17.77
C ASN A 541 20.99 8.52 -18.76
N THR A 542 19.67 8.54 -18.58
CA THR A 542 18.74 9.28 -19.45
C THR A 542 18.78 10.79 -19.17
N PRO A 543 18.97 11.66 -20.18
CA PRO A 543 18.81 13.10 -20.02
C PRO A 543 17.43 13.46 -19.43
N GLY A 544 17.41 14.33 -18.42
CA GLY A 544 16.18 14.70 -17.69
C GLY A 544 15.81 13.80 -16.51
N ASN A 545 16.53 12.70 -16.26
CA ASN A 545 16.46 11.97 -14.99
C ASN A 545 17.39 12.63 -13.97
N CYS A 546 16.88 13.53 -13.13
CA CYS A 546 17.65 14.22 -12.11
C CYS A 546 16.82 14.70 -10.91
N ILE A 547 17.50 14.94 -9.78
CA ILE A 547 16.99 15.65 -8.62
C ILE A 547 17.63 17.03 -8.61
N SER A 548 16.84 18.09 -8.48
CA SER A 548 17.31 19.47 -8.52
C SER A 548 16.84 20.27 -7.31
N ILE A 549 17.68 21.17 -6.84
CA ILE A 549 17.34 22.17 -5.83
C ILE A 549 17.20 23.51 -6.54
N ILE A 550 16.00 24.08 -6.50
CA ILE A 550 15.64 25.28 -7.27
C ILE A 550 15.06 26.36 -6.34
N THR A 551 15.24 27.64 -6.70
CA THR A 551 14.78 28.78 -5.88
C THR A 551 14.20 29.91 -6.75
N PRO A 552 13.15 30.63 -6.29
CA PRO A 552 12.69 31.85 -6.95
C PRO A 552 13.75 32.98 -6.89
N SER A 553 13.92 33.73 -7.98
CA SER A 553 14.96 34.76 -8.13
C SER A 553 14.79 35.97 -7.20
N VAL A 554 13.56 36.20 -6.70
CA VAL A 554 13.28 37.16 -5.64
C VAL A 554 12.82 36.34 -4.42
N PRO A 555 13.60 36.29 -3.33
CA PRO A 555 13.26 35.49 -2.15
C PRO A 555 12.21 36.20 -1.31
N SER A 556 10.94 36.17 -1.72
CA SER A 556 9.77 36.60 -0.92
C SER A 556 9.44 35.62 0.22
N GLY A 557 10.45 34.95 0.76
CA GLY A 557 10.37 33.86 1.72
C GLY A 557 11.61 32.94 1.62
N ASN A 558 12.08 32.41 2.75
CA ASN A 558 13.25 31.51 2.82
C ASN A 558 12.90 30.07 2.39
N ILE A 559 12.38 29.91 1.17
CA ILE A 559 11.83 28.67 0.63
C ILE A 559 12.69 28.21 -0.56
N LEU A 560 13.16 26.96 -0.49
CA LEU A 560 13.72 26.22 -1.61
C LEU A 560 12.69 25.20 -2.09
N MET A 561 12.73 24.80 -3.35
CA MET A 561 11.98 23.63 -3.82
C MET A 561 12.96 22.50 -4.11
N LEU A 562 12.72 21.34 -3.49
CA LEU A 562 13.30 20.08 -3.92
C LEU A 562 12.45 19.53 -5.06
N GLN A 563 13.06 19.08 -6.14
CA GLN A 563 12.38 18.53 -7.31
C GLN A 563 13.04 17.22 -7.76
N GLU A 564 12.25 16.18 -8.03
CA GLU A 564 12.69 14.97 -8.74
C GLU A 564 11.99 14.91 -10.09
N MET A 565 12.80 14.85 -11.14
CA MET A 565 12.40 14.75 -12.54
C MET A 565 12.76 13.39 -13.08
N SER A 566 11.90 12.89 -13.95
CA SER A 566 12.00 11.55 -14.49
C SER A 566 11.37 11.54 -15.87
N CYS A 567 12.18 11.38 -16.91
CA CYS A 567 11.72 11.28 -18.29
C CYS A 567 11.65 9.82 -18.72
N THR A 568 10.53 9.42 -19.33
CA THR A 568 10.42 8.17 -20.11
C THR A 568 9.55 8.41 -21.35
N GLU A 569 9.94 7.77 -22.46
CA GLU A 569 9.31 7.98 -23.76
C GLU A 569 7.92 7.30 -23.84
N SER A 570 7.74 6.13 -23.22
CA SER A 570 6.56 5.29 -23.44
C SER A 570 5.51 5.27 -22.32
N LEU A 571 5.91 5.38 -21.03
CA LEU A 571 5.05 4.92 -19.92
C LEU A 571 4.87 5.86 -18.72
N GLY A 572 5.50 7.04 -18.72
CA GLY A 572 5.25 8.07 -17.72
C GLY A 572 6.49 8.92 -17.44
N SER A 573 6.49 10.14 -17.96
CA SER A 573 7.37 11.19 -17.46
C SER A 573 6.73 11.86 -16.23
N MET A 574 7.54 12.38 -15.31
CA MET A 574 7.03 13.03 -14.09
C MET A 574 7.95 14.17 -13.62
N VAL A 575 7.32 15.16 -13.00
CA VAL A 575 7.97 16.30 -12.34
C VAL A 575 7.30 16.47 -10.99
N VAL A 576 7.94 15.96 -9.94
CA VAL A 576 7.42 16.02 -8.55
C VAL A 576 8.30 16.95 -7.74
N TYR A 577 7.70 17.87 -7.00
CA TYR A 577 8.42 18.88 -6.23
C TYR A 577 7.74 19.17 -4.89
N ALA A 578 8.53 19.67 -3.93
CA ALA A 578 8.03 20.08 -2.61
C ALA A 578 8.74 21.37 -2.15
N PRO A 579 8.00 22.40 -1.69
CA PRO A 579 8.59 23.56 -1.03
C PRO A 579 9.08 23.18 0.38
N MET A 580 10.26 23.65 0.75
CA MET A 580 10.86 23.43 2.07
C MET A 580 11.72 24.62 2.52
N GLY A 581 11.75 24.87 3.83
CA GLY A 581 12.57 25.95 4.38
C GLY A 581 14.07 25.66 4.32
N ILE A 582 14.91 26.69 4.16
CA ILE A 582 16.37 26.56 4.08
C ILE A 582 16.95 25.71 5.24
N ALA A 583 16.45 25.87 6.47
CA ALA A 583 16.89 25.09 7.62
C ALA A 583 16.62 23.57 7.47
N ALA A 584 15.48 23.19 6.87
CA ALA A 584 15.16 21.79 6.60
C ALA A 584 16.05 21.20 5.51
N MET A 585 16.39 21.99 4.47
CA MET A 585 17.36 21.59 3.45
C MET A 585 18.76 21.43 4.04
N HIS A 586 19.20 22.38 4.88
CA HIS A 586 20.48 22.31 5.58
C HIS A 586 20.58 21.07 6.48
N THR A 587 19.50 20.69 7.18
CA THR A 587 19.42 19.41 7.89
C THR A 587 19.54 18.24 6.93
N ALA A 588 18.78 18.22 5.82
CA ALA A 588 18.82 17.12 4.85
C ALA A 588 20.25 16.86 4.31
N ILE A 589 21.00 17.93 3.99
CA ILE A 589 22.37 17.85 3.50
C ILE A 589 23.34 17.38 4.59
N ASN A 590 23.28 17.96 5.79
CA ASN A 590 24.34 17.78 6.80
C ASN A 590 24.10 16.67 7.83
N SER A 591 22.85 16.26 8.11
CA SER A 591 22.58 15.25 9.14
C SER A 591 22.83 13.81 8.67
N GLY A 592 22.89 13.58 7.35
CA GLY A 592 22.86 12.24 6.76
C GLY A 592 21.53 11.50 6.90
N ASP A 593 20.56 12.02 7.66
CA ASP A 593 19.23 11.44 7.85
C ASP A 593 18.10 12.44 7.56
N SER A 594 17.36 12.15 6.49
CA SER A 594 16.16 12.86 6.08
C SER A 594 14.86 12.27 6.65
N SER A 595 14.91 11.19 7.44
CA SER A 595 13.73 10.41 7.86
C SER A 595 12.67 11.24 8.59
N ASN A 596 13.06 12.26 9.36
CA ASN A 596 12.13 13.08 10.14
C ASN A 596 11.73 14.41 9.47
N ILE A 597 12.26 14.73 8.29
CA ILE A 597 12.02 16.01 7.61
C ILE A 597 10.60 16.03 6.99
N PRO A 598 9.69 16.93 7.43
CA PRO A 598 8.33 16.98 6.90
C PRO A 598 8.34 17.45 5.44
N ILE A 599 7.64 16.71 4.57
CA ILE A 599 7.55 17.02 3.14
C ILE A 599 6.12 16.86 2.61
N LEU A 600 5.67 17.80 1.77
CA LEU A 600 4.41 17.75 1.03
C LEU A 600 4.72 17.86 -0.47
N PRO A 601 4.72 16.74 -1.21
CA PRO A 601 4.90 16.80 -2.66
C PRO A 601 3.68 17.39 -3.37
N SER A 602 3.94 17.96 -4.53
CA SER A 602 2.97 18.34 -5.56
C SER A 602 3.63 18.14 -6.93
N GLY A 603 2.88 18.21 -8.02
CA GLY A 603 3.44 18.10 -9.36
C GLY A 603 2.62 17.26 -10.33
N PHE A 604 3.35 16.61 -11.25
CA PHE A 604 2.82 16.23 -12.56
C PHE A 604 3.24 14.81 -12.97
N ILE A 605 2.31 14.08 -13.59
CA ILE A 605 2.58 12.86 -14.37
C ILE A 605 2.13 13.10 -15.81
N ILE A 606 2.92 12.68 -16.77
CA ILE A 606 2.72 12.86 -18.21
C ILE A 606 2.84 11.48 -18.85
N SER A 607 1.73 10.87 -19.23
CA SER A 607 1.69 9.58 -19.92
C SER A 607 1.12 9.71 -21.34
N GLY A 608 1.41 8.75 -22.22
CA GLY A 608 0.75 8.69 -23.52
C GLY A 608 -0.76 8.47 -23.38
N ASP A 609 -1.55 8.89 -24.37
CA ASP A 609 -3.00 8.67 -24.39
C ASP A 609 -3.44 7.23 -24.75
N GLY A 610 -2.47 6.36 -25.05
CA GLY A 610 -2.68 4.94 -25.36
C GLY A 610 -3.04 4.66 -26.82
N ARG A 611 -2.90 5.65 -27.73
CA ARG A 611 -3.32 5.52 -29.13
C ARG A 611 -2.12 5.31 -30.05
N SER A 612 -2.15 4.21 -30.82
CA SER A 612 -1.16 3.97 -31.88
C SER A 612 -1.39 4.92 -33.05
N GLU A 613 -0.33 5.60 -33.51
CA GLU A 613 -0.39 6.61 -34.57
C GLU A 613 -0.69 6.03 -35.97
N LEU A 614 -0.54 4.71 -36.16
CA LEU A 614 -0.57 4.05 -37.47
C LEU A 614 -1.96 3.50 -37.89
N GLY A 615 -3.02 3.83 -37.16
CA GLY A 615 -4.35 3.23 -37.31
C GLY A 615 -5.27 3.78 -38.41
N VAL A 616 -4.87 4.82 -39.16
CA VAL A 616 -5.69 5.46 -40.21
C VAL A 616 -4.83 5.75 -41.44
N GLY A 617 -5.40 5.57 -42.64
CA GLY A 617 -4.70 5.75 -43.92
C GLY A 617 -4.10 7.14 -44.12
N ALA A 618 -3.10 7.22 -45.01
CA ALA A 618 -2.02 8.23 -45.11
C ALA A 618 -2.38 9.73 -45.24
N ASN A 619 -3.64 10.15 -45.10
CA ASN A 619 -4.11 11.53 -45.25
C ASN A 619 -4.62 12.19 -43.96
N SER A 620 -4.34 11.65 -42.77
CA SER A 620 -4.65 12.34 -41.50
C SER A 620 -3.54 12.24 -40.46
N THR A 621 -2.66 13.25 -40.43
CA THR A 621 -1.66 13.46 -39.37
C THR A 621 -2.34 13.91 -38.06
N ARG A 622 -2.87 12.96 -37.30
CA ARG A 622 -3.27 13.19 -35.91
C ARG A 622 -2.05 12.96 -35.02
N SER A 623 -1.53 14.01 -34.41
CA SER A 623 -0.47 13.90 -33.42
C SER A 623 -0.89 12.99 -32.26
N SER A 624 0.04 12.19 -31.75
CA SER A 624 -0.10 11.55 -30.44
C SER A 624 -0.37 12.60 -29.36
N GLY A 625 -1.40 12.33 -28.55
CA GLY A 625 -1.73 13.14 -27.39
C GLY A 625 -1.10 12.60 -26.11
N SER A 626 -1.07 13.45 -25.09
CA SER A 626 -0.59 13.10 -23.76
C SER A 626 -1.67 13.34 -22.70
N LEU A 627 -1.63 12.53 -21.65
CA LEU A 627 -2.42 12.66 -20.45
C LEU A 627 -1.57 13.31 -19.37
N LEU A 628 -1.90 14.56 -19.03
CA LEU A 628 -1.31 15.28 -17.91
C LEU A 628 -2.18 15.07 -16.67
N THR A 629 -1.68 14.32 -15.67
CA THR A 629 -2.20 14.34 -14.30
C THR A 629 -1.51 15.45 -13.52
N VAL A 630 -2.28 16.27 -12.82
CA VAL A 630 -1.80 17.27 -11.86
C VAL A 630 -2.24 16.86 -10.46
N ALA A 631 -1.39 17.00 -9.45
CA ALA A 631 -1.78 16.84 -8.05
C ALA A 631 -1.08 17.84 -7.12
N TYR A 632 -1.82 18.33 -6.12
CA TYR A 632 -1.36 19.28 -5.09
C TYR A 632 -1.73 18.80 -3.69
N GLN A 633 -0.89 19.15 -2.71
CA GLN A 633 -1.19 19.01 -1.27
C GLN A 633 -1.03 20.35 -0.55
N ILE A 634 -1.91 20.62 0.41
CA ILE A 634 -1.78 21.71 1.37
C ILE A 634 -2.08 21.23 2.80
N MET A 635 -1.50 21.90 3.80
CA MET A 635 -1.99 21.80 5.17
C MET A 635 -3.31 22.57 5.30
N ALA A 636 -4.31 21.98 5.96
CA ALA A 636 -5.44 22.74 6.48
C ALA A 636 -5.01 23.55 7.72
N CYS A 637 -5.65 24.71 7.93
CA CYS A 637 -5.45 25.50 9.14
C CYS A 637 -6.00 24.78 10.39
N SER A 638 -5.39 25.03 11.55
CA SER A 638 -5.70 24.34 12.81
C SER A 638 -5.26 25.20 14.02
N PRO A 639 -5.83 25.04 15.24
CA PRO A 639 -6.75 23.97 15.65
C PRO A 639 -8.03 24.44 16.39
N SER A 640 -9.19 24.03 15.89
CA SER A 640 -10.37 23.62 16.69
C SER A 640 -11.40 22.95 15.76
N SER A 641 -12.38 22.27 16.34
CA SER A 641 -13.31 21.40 15.61
C SER A 641 -14.39 22.18 14.83
N SER A 642 -14.26 22.27 13.51
CA SER A 642 -15.43 22.41 12.62
C SER A 642 -15.17 21.74 11.26
N MET A 643 -16.24 21.27 10.62
CA MET A 643 -16.18 20.70 9.27
C MET A 643 -15.94 21.81 8.21
N GLU A 644 -16.31 23.05 8.52
CA GLU A 644 -16.27 24.21 7.61
C GLU A 644 -14.83 24.62 7.24
N LEU A 645 -13.88 24.53 8.18
CA LEU A 645 -12.47 24.84 7.93
C LEU A 645 -11.83 23.89 6.88
N SER A 646 -12.36 22.67 6.76
CA SER A 646 -11.97 21.78 5.67
C SER A 646 -12.48 22.28 4.31
N VAL A 647 -13.70 22.81 4.24
CA VAL A 647 -14.30 23.33 2.99
C VAL A 647 -13.52 24.52 2.43
N GLN A 648 -13.07 25.46 3.27
CA GLN A 648 -12.21 26.56 2.81
C GLN A 648 -10.86 26.05 2.27
N SER A 649 -10.28 25.04 2.91
CA SER A 649 -9.03 24.40 2.47
C SER A 649 -9.22 23.65 1.14
N VAL A 650 -10.33 22.92 0.99
CA VAL A 650 -10.75 22.26 -0.25
C VAL A 650 -10.96 23.27 -1.39
N ALA A 651 -11.65 24.38 -1.14
CA ALA A 651 -11.83 25.44 -2.12
C ALA A 651 -10.49 26.09 -2.53
N THR A 652 -9.57 26.25 -1.59
CA THR A 652 -8.22 26.78 -1.84
C THR A 652 -7.42 25.86 -2.76
N VAL A 653 -7.36 24.55 -2.48
CA VAL A 653 -6.59 23.61 -3.33
C VAL A 653 -7.28 23.38 -4.70
N ASN A 654 -8.62 23.43 -4.77
CA ASN A 654 -9.36 23.35 -6.03
C ASN A 654 -9.11 24.59 -6.91
N THR A 655 -9.01 25.77 -6.30
CA THR A 655 -8.62 27.02 -6.99
C THR A 655 -7.17 26.95 -7.48
N LEU A 656 -6.25 26.42 -6.66
CA LEU A 656 -4.84 26.24 -7.02
C LEU A 656 -4.69 25.32 -8.25
N ILE A 657 -5.25 24.11 -8.21
CA ILE A 657 -5.12 23.15 -9.31
C ILE A 657 -5.79 23.64 -10.59
N SER A 658 -6.95 24.29 -10.48
CA SER A 658 -7.66 24.89 -11.62
C SER A 658 -6.87 26.04 -12.26
N SER A 659 -6.27 26.91 -11.44
CA SER A 659 -5.39 28.01 -11.88
C SER A 659 -4.14 27.49 -12.58
N THR A 660 -3.45 26.49 -12.01
CA THR A 660 -2.30 25.83 -12.65
C THR A 660 -2.70 25.22 -14.00
N VAL A 661 -3.79 24.45 -14.08
CA VAL A 661 -4.26 23.83 -15.33
C VAL A 661 -4.62 24.87 -16.40
N GLN A 662 -5.26 25.98 -16.02
CA GLN A 662 -5.55 27.09 -16.95
C GLN A 662 -4.27 27.76 -17.46
N ARG A 663 -3.28 28.02 -16.58
CA ARG A 663 -2.01 28.61 -16.98
C ARG A 663 -1.19 27.70 -17.88
N ILE A 664 -1.09 26.40 -17.57
CA ILE A 664 -0.42 25.42 -18.42
C ILE A 664 -1.06 25.42 -19.82
N LYS A 665 -2.39 25.42 -19.92
CA LYS A 665 -3.10 25.53 -21.22
C LYS A 665 -2.79 26.84 -21.95
N ALA A 666 -2.74 27.97 -21.25
CA ALA A 666 -2.41 29.26 -21.86
C ALA A 666 -1.00 29.27 -22.45
N VAL A 667 0.00 28.75 -21.72
CA VAL A 667 1.39 28.64 -22.18
C VAL A 667 1.51 27.66 -23.35
N LEU A 668 0.90 26.47 -23.26
CA LEU A 668 0.87 25.50 -24.37
C LEU A 668 0.21 26.08 -25.63
N ASN A 669 -0.81 26.92 -25.49
CA ASN A 669 -1.44 27.60 -26.62
C ASN A 669 -0.51 28.63 -27.27
N THR A 670 0.32 29.35 -26.51
CA THR A 670 1.33 30.25 -27.11
C THR A 670 2.43 29.51 -27.87
N PHE A 671 2.80 28.29 -27.45
CA PHE A 671 3.75 27.43 -28.17
C PHE A 671 3.16 26.70 -29.39
N ASN A 672 1.86 26.86 -29.68
CA ASN A 672 1.19 26.31 -30.87
C ASN A 672 0.94 27.38 -31.95
N LEU A 673 1.63 28.54 -31.88
CA LEU A 673 1.46 29.68 -32.77
C LEU A 673 2.75 30.09 -33.52
N ASP A 674 3.85 29.38 -33.28
CA ASP A 674 5.16 29.53 -33.95
C ASP A 674 5.41 28.35 -34.93
#